data_AF-A0A8B9TD60-F1
#
_entry.id   AF-A0A8B9TD60-F1
#
_cell.length_a   1.000
_cell.length_b   1.000
_cell.length_c   1.000
_cell.angle_alpha   90.00
_cell.angle_beta   90.00
_cell.angle_gamma   90.00
#
_symmetry.space_group_name_H-M   'P 1'
#
loop_
_entity.id
_entity.type
_entity.pdbx_description
1 polymer ?
#
loop_
_entity_poly.entity_id
_entity_poly.type
_entity_poly.pdbx_seq_one_letter_code
_entity_poly.pdbx_strand_id
1 'polypeptide(L)'
;MHGFLWGASTGAFNIEGAWAEDGKGESIWDRFGHEGHVYMNQTTDVACDSYYKTSYDVYLLRGLHPQLYKFSISWPRIFPTGTNETISSKGVDYYSRLIDRLLDANIEPMVTLFHWDLPQALQVLGGWQNDSIIDAFVDYADFCFATFGDRVKLWITFHEPWVISYAGYGTGEHPPGIADPGVASYKVAHTILKAHAKVWHLYNDRYRSQQQGKVGLVLNSDWAEPKTPTSSEDVSASERYLQFMLGWFAHPIFVNGDYPDVLKAQIQQVNQQCSTTVAQLPVFTEEEKSIGNFSLHVDPAWPKTASAWIHVVPWGLRRLLKFVSQEYTRAKIPIYIAGNGVPTEPIGDHINDTLRVDYFRRYINEALKAVKLDTVDVQSYIARSLIDGFEGPVGYSQKFGLHHVNFEDSNRARTPKASAYFYASVIEKNGFPPQVSNRLPAPVMFDLPVPSKLPNLPASEVPSKSKVVWQKFSSQTDFERDMYFYGTFPEDFLWGVSSSAYQIEGGWDADGKGPSIWDNFTHVPGNIVNNDTGDVACDSYNKLEEDIYLLRALGVKNYRFSLSWPRIFPTGRNDSINRHGVDYYNRLIDGLVSNNITPIVTLYHWDLPQALQDIGGWESTLLIELFDSFADFCFQTFGDRVKFWITFNEPQVIAWVGYGLGAFPPNVKDPGSTPYKVGHILLKAHARVYHTYDDKYRASQGGVISLCPNIDWAEPKTPE
;
A
#
# COMPACT_ATOMS: atom_id res chain seq x y z
N MET A 1 -6.26 -24.22 -13.59
CA MET A 1 -5.30 -24.17 -12.47
C MET A 1 -6.12 -24.37 -11.20
N HIS A 2 -5.61 -25.09 -10.20
CA HIS A 2 -6.15 -24.94 -8.84
C HIS A 2 -5.88 -23.50 -8.36
N GLY A 3 -6.69 -23.01 -7.43
CA GLY A 3 -6.65 -21.60 -7.02
C GLY A 3 -5.31 -21.20 -6.40
N PHE A 4 -4.79 -20.04 -6.79
CA PHE A 4 -3.68 -19.39 -6.08
C PHE A 4 -4.17 -18.98 -4.69
N LEU A 5 -3.39 -19.28 -3.65
CA LEU A 5 -3.83 -19.16 -2.26
C LEU A 5 -3.33 -17.86 -1.64
N TRP A 6 -4.25 -16.97 -1.29
CA TRP A 6 -3.95 -15.75 -0.56
C TRP A 6 -4.15 -15.94 0.94
N GLY A 7 -3.36 -15.24 1.76
CA GLY A 7 -3.46 -15.37 3.21
C GLY A 7 -2.82 -14.26 4.03
N ALA A 8 -3.12 -14.25 5.32
CA ALA A 8 -2.40 -13.43 6.29
C ALA A 8 -1.66 -14.32 7.30
N SER A 9 -0.66 -13.78 7.98
CA SER A 9 0.14 -14.50 8.97
C SER A 9 0.28 -13.80 10.31
N THR A 10 0.51 -14.60 11.35
CA THR A 10 0.85 -14.22 12.72
C THR A 10 1.80 -15.27 13.33
N GLY A 11 2.31 -14.98 14.53
CA GLY A 11 3.05 -15.93 15.37
C GLY A 11 2.64 -15.78 16.84
N ALA A 12 2.71 -16.86 17.59
CA ALA A 12 2.10 -16.95 18.92
C ALA A 12 2.62 -15.87 19.89
N PHE A 13 3.94 -15.78 20.08
CA PHE A 13 4.55 -14.78 20.95
C PHE A 13 4.33 -13.33 20.46
N ASN A 14 4.09 -13.12 19.15
CA ASN A 14 3.85 -11.80 18.60
C ASN A 14 2.47 -11.22 18.99
N ILE A 15 1.46 -12.08 19.20
CA ILE A 15 0.05 -11.65 19.27
C ILE A 15 -0.81 -12.25 20.40
N GLU A 16 -0.47 -13.41 20.97
CA GLU A 16 -1.39 -14.13 21.87
C GLU A 16 -1.58 -13.42 23.22
N GLY A 17 -0.49 -12.99 23.85
CA GLY A 17 -0.50 -12.59 25.26
C GLY A 17 -0.75 -13.76 26.20
N ALA A 18 -1.33 -13.46 27.36
CA ALA A 18 -1.76 -14.46 28.35
C ALA A 18 -0.61 -15.43 28.71
N TRP A 19 0.57 -14.87 29.04
CA TRP A 19 1.84 -15.59 29.07
C TRP A 19 1.97 -16.66 30.16
N ALA A 20 1.27 -16.49 31.29
CA ALA A 20 1.23 -17.43 32.42
C ALA A 20 -0.20 -17.95 32.71
N GLU A 21 -1.15 -17.65 31.82
CA GLU A 21 -2.56 -18.02 31.98
C GLU A 21 -2.83 -19.47 31.61
N ASP A 22 -3.89 -20.04 32.20
CA ASP A 22 -4.43 -21.37 31.88
C ASP A 22 -3.35 -22.49 31.86
N GLY A 23 -2.30 -22.31 32.68
CA GLY A 23 -1.19 -23.25 32.86
C GLY A 23 -0.10 -23.20 31.80
N LYS A 24 -0.01 -22.16 30.96
CA LYS A 24 1.12 -21.97 30.02
C LYS A 24 2.46 -21.92 30.77
N GLY A 25 3.48 -22.57 30.22
CA GLY A 25 4.87 -22.49 30.68
C GLY A 25 5.60 -21.22 30.22
N GLU A 26 6.65 -20.87 30.93
CA GLU A 26 7.59 -19.80 30.54
C GLU A 26 8.28 -20.15 29.20
N SER A 27 8.32 -19.19 28.26
CA SER A 27 9.12 -19.30 27.03
C SER A 27 10.42 -18.48 27.13
N ILE A 28 11.38 -18.76 26.24
CA ILE A 28 12.61 -17.96 26.13
C ILE A 28 12.34 -16.47 25.82
N TRP A 29 11.21 -16.14 25.18
CA TRP A 29 10.82 -14.74 24.93
C TRP A 29 10.23 -14.06 26.17
N ASP A 30 9.44 -14.78 26.97
CA ASP A 30 8.86 -14.22 28.20
C ASP A 30 9.99 -13.85 29.16
N ARG A 31 10.96 -14.76 29.36
CA ARG A 31 12.15 -14.51 30.20
C ARG A 31 12.97 -13.31 29.71
N PHE A 32 13.32 -13.29 28.43
CA PHE A 32 14.16 -12.24 27.85
C PHE A 32 13.49 -10.85 27.90
N GLY A 33 12.15 -10.80 27.83
CA GLY A 33 11.36 -9.61 28.10
C GLY A 33 11.44 -9.18 29.57
N HIS A 34 11.21 -10.11 30.51
CA HIS A 34 11.25 -9.83 31.96
C HIS A 34 12.64 -9.46 32.48
N GLU A 35 13.70 -9.98 31.86
CA GLU A 35 15.11 -9.62 32.13
C GLU A 35 15.49 -8.24 31.54
N GLY A 36 14.60 -7.61 30.77
CA GLY A 36 14.77 -6.23 30.27
C GLY A 36 15.63 -6.11 29.01
N HIS A 37 15.75 -7.16 28.21
CA HIS A 37 16.56 -7.17 26.99
C HIS A 37 15.83 -6.64 25.73
N VAL A 38 14.58 -6.21 25.89
CA VAL A 38 13.73 -5.68 24.82
C VAL A 38 13.66 -4.14 24.88
N TYR A 39 13.51 -3.48 23.73
CA TYR A 39 13.29 -2.04 23.63
C TYR A 39 12.22 -1.53 24.61
N MET A 40 12.56 -0.48 25.39
CA MET A 40 11.73 0.09 26.45
C MET A 40 11.24 -0.92 27.52
N ASN A 41 11.95 -2.05 27.70
CA ASN A 41 11.60 -3.16 28.59
C ASN A 41 10.19 -3.72 28.31
N GLN A 42 9.76 -3.69 27.04
CA GLN A 42 8.44 -4.16 26.63
C GLN A 42 8.36 -5.70 26.65
N THR A 43 7.23 -6.23 27.12
CA THR A 43 7.02 -7.69 27.32
C THR A 43 5.94 -8.25 26.39
N THR A 44 5.94 -9.56 26.22
CA THR A 44 4.92 -10.34 25.49
C THR A 44 3.64 -10.61 26.30
N ASP A 45 3.59 -10.17 27.57
CA ASP A 45 2.61 -10.60 28.59
C ASP A 45 1.15 -10.49 28.15
N VAL A 46 0.81 -9.40 27.47
CA VAL A 46 -0.52 -9.12 26.91
C VAL A 46 -0.50 -9.12 25.38
N ALA A 47 0.60 -8.69 24.74
CA ALA A 47 0.70 -8.52 23.29
C ALA A 47 -0.58 -7.88 22.70
N CYS A 48 -1.25 -8.60 21.79
CA CYS A 48 -2.51 -8.19 21.16
C CYS A 48 -3.74 -8.86 21.79
N ASP A 49 -3.58 -9.58 22.91
CA ASP A 49 -4.64 -10.28 23.64
C ASP A 49 -5.44 -11.29 22.78
N SER A 50 -4.78 -11.87 21.78
CA SER A 50 -5.42 -12.78 20.81
C SER A 50 -5.79 -14.13 21.43
N TYR A 51 -5.25 -14.46 22.61
CA TYR A 51 -5.67 -15.62 23.40
C TYR A 51 -7.16 -15.57 23.74
N TYR A 52 -7.66 -14.40 24.16
CA TYR A 52 -9.08 -14.18 24.42
C TYR A 52 -9.86 -13.68 23.19
N LYS A 53 -9.18 -13.10 22.19
CA LYS A 53 -9.82 -12.39 21.05
C LYS A 53 -9.90 -13.16 19.72
N THR A 54 -9.65 -14.47 19.70
CA THR A 54 -9.82 -15.36 18.51
C THR A 54 -11.03 -15.06 17.60
N SER A 55 -12.20 -14.77 18.18
CA SER A 55 -13.43 -14.48 17.41
C SER A 55 -13.33 -13.16 16.63
N TYR A 56 -12.61 -12.18 17.18
CA TYR A 56 -12.35 -10.88 16.56
C TYR A 56 -11.32 -11.05 15.44
N ASP A 57 -10.22 -11.76 15.68
CA ASP A 57 -9.17 -11.95 14.67
C ASP A 57 -9.67 -12.78 13.47
N VAL A 58 -10.54 -13.77 13.69
CA VAL A 58 -11.27 -14.48 12.60
C VAL A 58 -12.29 -13.58 11.90
N TYR A 59 -12.92 -12.63 12.58
CA TYR A 59 -13.79 -11.63 11.94
C TYR A 59 -12.99 -10.69 11.01
N LEU A 60 -11.80 -10.24 11.43
CA LEU A 60 -10.90 -9.45 10.58
C LEU A 60 -10.45 -10.23 9.33
N LEU A 61 -10.11 -11.51 9.50
CA LEU A 61 -9.80 -12.39 8.36
C LEU A 61 -10.97 -12.51 7.38
N ARG A 62 -12.22 -12.64 7.86
CA ARG A 62 -13.40 -12.69 6.99
C ARG A 62 -13.58 -11.43 6.14
N GLY A 63 -13.13 -10.26 6.62
CA GLY A 63 -13.11 -9.01 5.82
C GLY A 63 -11.96 -8.91 4.80
N LEU A 64 -10.91 -9.72 4.94
CA LEU A 64 -9.83 -9.85 3.96
C LEU A 64 -10.10 -10.92 2.89
N HIS A 65 -11.10 -11.81 3.11
CA HIS A 65 -11.44 -12.94 2.24
C HIS A 65 -10.30 -13.92 1.84
N PRO A 66 -9.29 -14.20 2.69
CA PRO A 66 -8.20 -15.09 2.34
C PRO A 66 -8.64 -16.56 2.26
N GLN A 67 -7.90 -17.37 1.52
CA GLN A 67 -8.06 -18.83 1.53
C GLN A 67 -7.22 -19.48 2.63
N LEU A 68 -6.14 -18.82 3.08
CA LEU A 68 -5.22 -19.32 4.10
C LEU A 68 -5.09 -18.37 5.30
N TYR A 69 -4.93 -18.94 6.49
CA TYR A 69 -4.36 -18.23 7.64
C TYR A 69 -3.19 -19.00 8.22
N LYS A 70 -2.01 -18.35 8.28
CA LYS A 70 -0.80 -18.92 8.87
C LYS A 70 -0.62 -18.42 10.30
N PHE A 71 -0.68 -19.33 11.26
CA PHE A 71 -0.38 -19.05 12.67
C PHE A 71 0.60 -20.09 13.22
N SER A 72 1.09 -19.91 14.45
CA SER A 72 1.86 -20.93 15.17
C SER A 72 1.15 -21.42 16.41
N ILE A 73 1.38 -22.68 16.77
CA ILE A 73 1.04 -23.22 18.09
C ILE A 73 2.20 -22.90 19.02
N SER A 74 1.91 -22.36 20.21
CA SER A 74 2.94 -22.13 21.21
C SER A 74 3.27 -23.41 21.95
N TRP A 75 4.49 -23.92 21.76
CA TRP A 75 4.97 -25.13 22.42
C TRP A 75 4.79 -25.07 23.95
N PRO A 76 5.23 -24.02 24.68
CA PRO A 76 5.02 -23.95 26.13
C PRO A 76 3.55 -23.72 26.55
N ARG A 77 2.64 -23.34 25.64
CA ARG A 77 1.19 -23.33 25.92
C ARG A 77 0.57 -24.74 25.80
N ILE A 78 1.16 -25.63 24.98
CA ILE A 78 0.73 -27.03 24.87
C ILE A 78 1.40 -27.91 25.93
N PHE A 79 2.73 -27.90 25.99
CA PHE A 79 3.56 -28.63 26.96
C PHE A 79 4.31 -27.64 27.86
N PRO A 80 3.81 -27.31 29.07
CA PRO A 80 4.41 -26.31 29.95
C PRO A 80 5.85 -26.64 30.39
N THR A 81 6.18 -27.92 30.56
CA THR A 81 7.56 -28.41 30.81
C THR A 81 8.38 -28.61 29.53
N GLY A 82 7.78 -28.40 28.36
CA GLY A 82 8.32 -28.75 27.04
C GLY A 82 8.21 -30.23 26.66
N THR A 83 7.87 -31.09 27.62
CA THR A 83 7.67 -32.55 27.47
C THR A 83 6.19 -32.92 27.55
N ASN A 84 5.81 -34.07 26.98
CA ASN A 84 4.45 -34.62 27.05
C ASN A 84 4.01 -35.07 28.46
N GLU A 85 4.89 -34.95 29.47
CA GLU A 85 4.60 -35.20 30.89
C GLU A 85 3.52 -34.26 31.45
N THR A 86 3.44 -33.03 30.94
CA THR A 86 2.39 -32.07 31.29
C THR A 86 1.78 -31.48 30.02
N ILE A 87 0.45 -31.48 29.92
CA ILE A 87 -0.29 -31.01 28.74
C ILE A 87 -1.38 -30.06 29.21
N SER A 88 -1.39 -28.80 28.75
CA SER A 88 -2.50 -27.89 29.05
C SER A 88 -3.68 -28.18 28.12
N SER A 89 -4.73 -28.80 28.68
CA SER A 89 -6.01 -28.97 27.99
C SER A 89 -6.59 -27.62 27.52
N LYS A 90 -6.32 -26.53 28.24
CA LYS A 90 -6.75 -25.18 27.90
C LYS A 90 -6.00 -24.60 26.70
N GLY A 91 -4.71 -24.89 26.60
CA GLY A 91 -3.92 -24.61 25.40
C GLY A 91 -4.46 -25.37 24.19
N VAL A 92 -4.73 -26.67 24.35
CA VAL A 92 -5.32 -27.53 23.31
C VAL A 92 -6.69 -27.01 22.86
N ASP A 93 -7.59 -26.72 23.82
CA ASP A 93 -8.92 -26.16 23.54
C ASP A 93 -8.83 -24.84 22.77
N TYR A 94 -7.84 -23.98 23.09
CA TYR A 94 -7.63 -22.71 22.41
C TYR A 94 -7.32 -22.89 20.92
N TYR A 95 -6.32 -23.72 20.58
CA TYR A 95 -5.97 -23.96 19.18
C TYR A 95 -7.05 -24.75 18.44
N SER A 96 -7.75 -25.69 19.08
CA SER A 96 -8.93 -26.34 18.48
C SER A 96 -9.98 -25.30 18.11
N ARG A 97 -10.43 -24.47 19.06
CA ARG A 97 -11.43 -23.42 18.80
C ARG A 97 -10.98 -22.45 17.70
N LEU A 98 -9.69 -22.14 17.58
CA LEU A 98 -9.17 -21.31 16.50
C LEU A 98 -9.29 -22.03 15.14
N ILE A 99 -8.84 -23.28 15.05
CA ILE A 99 -8.93 -24.13 13.85
C ILE A 99 -10.38 -24.30 13.41
N ASP A 100 -11.27 -24.63 14.34
CA ASP A 100 -12.69 -24.85 14.08
C ASP A 100 -13.34 -23.56 13.52
N ARG A 101 -13.05 -22.39 14.14
CA ARG A 101 -13.54 -21.08 13.67
C ARG A 101 -12.99 -20.64 12.31
N LEU A 102 -11.76 -21.04 11.97
CA LEU A 102 -11.19 -20.78 10.64
C LEU A 102 -11.92 -21.61 9.57
N LEU A 103 -12.17 -22.88 9.86
CA LEU A 103 -12.92 -23.77 8.96
C LEU A 103 -14.39 -23.35 8.81
N ASP A 104 -15.06 -22.94 9.88
CA ASP A 104 -16.40 -22.31 9.83
C ASP A 104 -16.42 -21.05 8.94
N ALA A 105 -15.29 -20.32 8.88
CA ALA A 105 -15.10 -19.16 8.02
C ALA A 105 -14.66 -19.50 6.57
N ASN A 106 -14.49 -20.80 6.24
CA ASN A 106 -13.93 -21.32 4.98
C ASN A 106 -12.47 -20.89 4.72
N ILE A 107 -11.67 -20.77 5.78
CA ILE A 107 -10.24 -20.42 5.74
C ILE A 107 -9.43 -21.66 6.13
N GLU A 108 -8.53 -22.12 5.26
CA GLU A 108 -7.66 -23.28 5.53
C GLU A 108 -6.53 -22.89 6.51
N PRO A 109 -6.36 -23.62 7.64
CA PRO A 109 -5.31 -23.34 8.61
C PRO A 109 -3.94 -23.87 8.14
N MET A 110 -2.95 -22.99 8.09
CA MET A 110 -1.54 -23.31 7.88
C MET A 110 -0.78 -23.19 9.21
N VAL A 111 -0.46 -24.32 9.84
CA VAL A 111 0.02 -24.35 11.22
C VAL A 111 1.54 -24.49 11.29
N THR A 112 2.16 -23.59 12.05
CA THR A 112 3.59 -23.61 12.38
C THR A 112 3.80 -24.22 13.76
N LEU A 113 4.61 -25.29 13.85
CA LEU A 113 4.89 -25.97 15.12
C LEU A 113 5.85 -25.16 16.01
N PHE A 114 6.91 -24.58 15.43
CA PHE A 114 7.88 -23.77 16.16
C PHE A 114 8.06 -22.38 15.53
N HIS A 115 7.82 -21.34 16.33
CA HIS A 115 7.99 -19.94 15.94
C HIS A 115 8.75 -19.17 17.04
N TRP A 116 9.98 -19.63 17.29
CA TRP A 116 10.99 -19.01 18.18
C TRP A 116 10.67 -19.06 19.69
N ASP A 117 9.51 -19.58 20.08
CA ASP A 117 8.98 -19.57 21.44
C ASP A 117 9.27 -20.88 22.19
N LEU A 118 10.56 -21.21 22.34
CA LEU A 118 10.99 -22.43 23.05
C LEU A 118 10.57 -22.41 24.53
N PRO A 119 10.06 -23.53 25.09
CA PRO A 119 9.87 -23.68 26.53
C PRO A 119 11.19 -23.45 27.28
N GLN A 120 11.19 -22.53 28.25
CA GLN A 120 12.38 -22.16 29.01
C GLN A 120 12.97 -23.35 29.78
N ALA A 121 12.13 -24.31 30.19
CA ALA A 121 12.57 -25.57 30.78
C ALA A 121 13.54 -26.37 29.88
N LEU A 122 13.31 -26.39 28.56
CA LEU A 122 14.22 -27.03 27.59
C LEU A 122 15.48 -26.18 27.35
N GLN A 123 15.36 -24.85 27.41
CA GLN A 123 16.53 -23.96 27.31
C GLN A 123 17.50 -24.11 28.49
N VAL A 124 16.99 -24.37 29.71
CA VAL A 124 17.82 -24.71 30.88
C VAL A 124 18.62 -26.00 30.68
N LEU A 125 18.13 -26.94 29.86
CA LEU A 125 18.85 -28.15 29.45
C LEU A 125 19.79 -27.94 28.25
N GLY A 126 19.98 -26.69 27.80
CA GLY A 126 20.85 -26.30 26.68
C GLY A 126 20.11 -25.90 25.41
N GLY A 127 18.78 -26.07 25.34
CA GLY A 127 17.98 -25.68 24.18
C GLY A 127 18.44 -26.38 22.89
N TRP A 128 18.46 -25.65 21.78
CA TRP A 128 18.87 -26.18 20.46
C TRP A 128 20.36 -26.56 20.36
N GLN A 129 21.16 -26.30 21.39
CA GLN A 129 22.54 -26.82 21.49
C GLN A 129 22.61 -28.25 22.08
N ASN A 130 21.50 -28.86 22.46
CA ASN A 130 21.46 -30.22 23.01
C ASN A 130 20.57 -31.13 22.15
N ASP A 131 21.17 -32.12 21.49
CA ASP A 131 20.47 -33.06 20.58
C ASP A 131 19.25 -33.76 21.19
N SER A 132 19.14 -33.90 22.52
CA SER A 132 17.94 -34.46 23.17
C SER A 132 16.65 -33.66 22.89
N ILE A 133 16.76 -32.37 22.54
CA ILE A 133 15.62 -31.55 22.16
C ILE A 133 14.97 -31.98 20.84
N ILE A 134 15.70 -32.72 20.00
CA ILE A 134 15.18 -33.30 18.75
C ILE A 134 14.00 -34.23 19.09
N ASP A 135 14.15 -35.07 20.11
CA ASP A 135 13.13 -36.07 20.47
C ASP A 135 11.96 -35.42 21.21
N ALA A 136 12.21 -34.41 22.06
CA ALA A 136 11.15 -33.59 22.65
C ALA A 136 10.32 -32.85 21.58
N PHE A 137 10.96 -32.34 20.52
CA PHE A 137 10.25 -31.71 19.41
C PHE A 137 9.47 -32.71 18.54
N VAL A 138 9.98 -33.94 18.39
CA VAL A 138 9.28 -35.04 17.72
C VAL A 138 8.02 -35.46 18.50
N ASP A 139 8.10 -35.59 19.82
CA ASP A 139 6.94 -35.89 20.67
C ASP A 139 5.87 -34.79 20.63
N TYR A 140 6.30 -33.51 20.64
CA TYR A 140 5.40 -32.37 20.48
C TYR A 140 4.75 -32.31 19.09
N ALA A 141 5.51 -32.63 18.03
CA ALA A 141 4.96 -32.73 16.68
C ALA A 141 3.98 -33.91 16.55
N ASP A 142 4.28 -35.07 17.14
CA ASP A 142 3.37 -36.24 17.15
C ASP A 142 2.04 -35.90 17.80
N PHE A 143 2.09 -35.22 18.95
CA PHE A 143 0.91 -34.74 19.65
C PHE A 143 0.09 -33.74 18.81
N CYS A 144 0.75 -32.75 18.20
CA CYS A 144 0.07 -31.77 17.33
C CYS A 144 -0.57 -32.43 16.09
N PHE A 145 0.12 -33.38 15.45
CA PHE A 145 -0.41 -34.12 14.31
C PHE A 145 -1.59 -35.02 14.70
N ALA A 146 -1.51 -35.71 15.85
CA ALA A 146 -2.61 -36.53 16.37
C ALA A 146 -3.84 -35.69 16.75
N THR A 147 -3.64 -34.50 17.33
CA THR A 147 -4.70 -33.67 17.93
C THR A 147 -5.40 -32.74 16.94
N PHE A 148 -4.69 -32.28 15.91
CA PHE A 148 -5.20 -31.26 14.98
C PHE A 148 -5.09 -31.64 13.48
N GLY A 149 -4.37 -32.70 13.13
CA GLY A 149 -4.14 -33.09 11.72
C GLY A 149 -5.36 -33.72 11.02
N ASP A 150 -6.41 -34.00 11.78
CA ASP A 150 -7.75 -34.30 11.24
C ASP A 150 -8.28 -33.12 10.42
N ARG A 151 -8.07 -31.89 10.90
CA ARG A 151 -8.50 -30.62 10.30
C ARG A 151 -7.39 -29.89 9.54
N VAL A 152 -6.16 -29.89 10.07
CA VAL A 152 -5.01 -29.14 9.52
C VAL A 152 -4.30 -29.95 8.42
N LYS A 153 -4.16 -29.34 7.23
CA LYS A 153 -3.56 -29.98 6.04
C LYS A 153 -2.25 -29.35 5.58
N LEU A 154 -1.88 -28.18 6.11
CA LEU A 154 -0.64 -27.47 5.76
C LEU A 154 0.17 -27.21 7.03
N TRP A 155 1.29 -27.93 7.16
CA TRP A 155 2.15 -27.91 8.34
C TRP A 155 3.54 -27.34 8.03
N ILE A 156 4.03 -26.49 8.92
CA ILE A 156 5.36 -25.91 8.93
C ILE A 156 6.05 -26.36 10.22
N THR A 157 7.21 -27.00 10.16
CA THR A 157 7.91 -27.40 11.41
C THR A 157 8.60 -26.19 12.05
N PHE A 158 9.34 -25.41 11.25
CA PHE A 158 10.12 -24.25 11.70
C PHE A 158 9.81 -23.03 10.83
N HIS A 159 9.70 -21.87 11.48
CA HIS A 159 9.73 -20.57 10.81
C HIS A 159 11.10 -19.91 11.00
N GLU A 160 11.75 -19.58 9.88
CA GLU A 160 12.98 -18.78 9.81
C GLU A 160 14.12 -19.35 10.69
N PRO A 161 14.56 -20.60 10.42
CA PRO A 161 15.54 -21.29 11.27
C PRO A 161 16.91 -20.62 11.30
N TRP A 162 17.25 -19.83 10.28
CA TRP A 162 18.42 -18.95 10.28
C TRP A 162 18.34 -17.90 11.39
N VAL A 163 17.15 -17.34 11.67
CA VAL A 163 16.97 -16.38 12.78
C VAL A 163 17.14 -17.10 14.12
N ILE A 164 16.61 -18.32 14.25
CA ILE A 164 16.79 -19.13 15.47
C ILE A 164 18.28 -19.39 15.73
N SER A 165 19.04 -19.86 14.73
CA SER A 165 20.47 -20.15 14.90
C SER A 165 21.33 -18.89 15.04
N TYR A 166 21.17 -17.93 14.11
CA TYR A 166 22.08 -16.81 13.98
C TYR A 166 21.74 -15.65 14.91
N ALA A 167 20.47 -15.23 15.03
CA ALA A 167 20.11 -14.16 15.97
C ALA A 167 20.06 -14.67 17.43
N GLY A 168 19.59 -15.90 17.65
CA GLY A 168 19.45 -16.49 18.99
C GLY A 168 20.76 -16.99 19.62
N TYR A 169 21.65 -17.56 18.81
CA TYR A 169 22.90 -18.19 19.27
C TYR A 169 24.17 -17.69 18.56
N GLY A 170 24.05 -16.83 17.53
CA GLY A 170 25.18 -16.23 16.82
C GLY A 170 25.51 -14.80 17.25
N THR A 171 24.55 -13.88 17.13
CA THR A 171 24.71 -12.47 17.56
C THR A 171 24.25 -12.24 19.00
N GLY A 172 23.32 -13.06 19.50
CA GLY A 172 22.69 -12.89 20.81
C GLY A 172 21.65 -11.77 20.84
N GLU A 173 21.22 -11.26 19.68
CA GLU A 173 20.18 -10.23 19.58
C GLU A 173 18.78 -10.78 19.90
N HIS A 174 18.55 -12.08 19.69
CA HIS A 174 17.32 -12.78 20.05
C HIS A 174 17.56 -13.75 21.22
N PRO A 175 16.52 -14.22 21.94
CA PRO A 175 16.66 -15.28 22.93
C PRO A 175 17.25 -16.57 22.31
N PRO A 176 18.11 -17.31 23.05
CA PRO A 176 18.48 -17.14 24.45
C PRO A 176 19.63 -16.14 24.72
N GLY A 177 19.95 -15.23 23.79
CA GLY A 177 20.95 -14.18 24.01
C GLY A 177 22.40 -14.67 23.92
N ILE A 178 22.66 -15.77 23.19
CA ILE A 178 23.99 -16.37 23.08
C ILE A 178 24.70 -15.77 21.86
N ALA A 179 25.91 -15.25 22.07
CA ALA A 179 26.72 -14.60 21.05
C ALA A 179 27.92 -15.48 20.62
N ASP A 180 27.65 -16.60 19.97
CA ASP A 180 28.67 -17.48 19.37
C ASP A 180 28.33 -17.85 17.91
N PRO A 181 28.74 -17.01 16.95
CA PRO A 181 28.53 -17.27 15.52
C PRO A 181 29.51 -18.32 14.97
N GLY A 182 30.43 -18.82 15.80
CA GLY A 182 31.48 -19.77 15.43
C GLY A 182 31.12 -21.23 15.71
N VAL A 183 30.43 -21.55 16.81
CA VAL A 183 30.09 -22.94 17.15
C VAL A 183 28.62 -23.11 17.50
N ALA A 184 28.06 -22.34 18.43
CA ALA A 184 26.68 -22.49 18.89
C ALA A 184 25.65 -22.32 17.76
N SER A 185 25.73 -21.22 17.00
CA SER A 185 24.87 -20.97 15.83
C SER A 185 24.86 -22.14 14.84
N TYR A 186 26.05 -22.65 14.52
CA TYR A 186 26.23 -23.76 13.60
C TYR A 186 25.73 -25.11 14.16
N LYS A 187 25.91 -25.35 15.46
CA LYS A 187 25.35 -26.52 16.15
C LYS A 187 23.82 -26.49 16.15
N VAL A 188 23.23 -25.33 16.43
CA VAL A 188 21.78 -25.12 16.48
C VAL A 188 21.13 -25.37 15.12
N ALA A 189 21.68 -24.83 14.04
CA ALA A 189 21.18 -25.06 12.68
C ALA A 189 21.16 -26.56 12.32
N HIS A 190 22.22 -27.29 12.65
CA HIS A 190 22.33 -28.74 12.46
C HIS A 190 21.29 -29.52 13.28
N THR A 191 21.10 -29.17 14.56
CA THR A 191 20.06 -29.76 15.43
C THR A 191 18.66 -29.53 14.86
N ILE A 192 18.38 -28.32 14.37
CA ILE A 192 17.09 -27.95 13.75
C ILE A 192 16.85 -28.73 12.45
N LEU A 193 17.87 -28.92 11.60
CA LEU A 193 17.75 -29.73 10.39
C LEU A 193 17.43 -31.20 10.69
N LYS A 194 18.12 -31.79 11.67
CA LYS A 194 17.84 -33.16 12.17
C LYS A 194 16.43 -33.28 12.74
N ALA A 195 15.98 -32.27 13.49
CA ALA A 195 14.62 -32.20 14.03
C ALA A 195 13.56 -32.07 12.92
N HIS A 196 13.78 -31.25 11.90
CA HIS A 196 12.89 -31.13 10.74
C HIS A 196 12.76 -32.47 10.02
N ALA A 197 13.87 -33.14 9.74
CA ALA A 197 13.88 -34.44 9.06
C ALA A 197 13.09 -35.50 9.86
N LYS A 198 13.35 -35.68 11.16
CA LYS A 198 12.59 -36.63 11.99
C LYS A 198 11.09 -36.33 11.98
N VAL A 199 10.69 -35.07 12.13
CA VAL A 199 9.28 -34.66 12.14
C VAL A 199 8.61 -34.84 10.77
N TRP A 200 9.33 -34.60 9.67
CA TRP A 200 8.82 -34.85 8.32
C TRP A 200 8.56 -36.35 8.09
N HIS A 201 9.51 -37.22 8.50
CA HIS A 201 9.37 -38.67 8.41
C HIS A 201 8.23 -39.19 9.30
N LEU A 202 8.14 -38.74 10.55
CA LEU A 202 7.02 -39.04 11.45
C LEU A 202 5.67 -38.75 10.77
N TYR A 203 5.51 -37.56 10.17
CA TYR A 203 4.27 -37.24 9.45
C TYR A 203 4.05 -38.14 8.24
N ASN A 204 5.11 -38.36 7.45
CA ASN A 204 5.05 -39.16 6.23
C ASN A 204 4.56 -40.59 6.51
N ASP A 205 5.14 -41.22 7.51
CA ASP A 205 5.03 -42.66 7.73
C ASP A 205 3.82 -43.03 8.61
N ARG A 206 3.43 -42.14 9.54
CA ARG A 206 2.31 -42.37 10.47
C ARG A 206 1.00 -41.66 10.08
N TYR A 207 1.05 -40.47 9.49
CA TYR A 207 -0.13 -39.60 9.34
C TYR A 207 -0.55 -39.31 7.90
N ARG A 208 0.39 -39.16 6.95
CA ARG A 208 0.11 -38.66 5.60
C ARG A 208 -0.91 -39.50 4.84
N SER A 209 -0.90 -40.82 5.03
CA SER A 209 -1.84 -41.76 4.40
C SER A 209 -3.30 -41.55 4.81
N GLN A 210 -3.55 -41.09 6.04
CA GLN A 210 -4.89 -40.87 6.59
C GLN A 210 -5.32 -39.41 6.50
N GLN A 211 -4.41 -38.49 6.87
CA GLN A 211 -4.70 -37.07 7.00
C GLN A 211 -4.52 -36.29 5.69
N GLN A 212 -3.74 -36.83 4.75
CA GLN A 212 -3.46 -36.27 3.42
C GLN A 212 -2.80 -34.88 3.38
N GLY A 213 -2.24 -34.43 4.50
CA GLY A 213 -1.57 -33.13 4.61
C GLY A 213 -0.14 -33.08 4.04
N LYS A 214 0.36 -31.85 3.91
CA LYS A 214 1.73 -31.50 3.50
C LYS A 214 2.51 -30.99 4.71
N VAL A 215 3.82 -31.28 4.74
CA VAL A 215 4.77 -30.79 5.75
C VAL A 215 5.95 -30.14 5.05
N GLY A 216 6.38 -28.97 5.54
CA GLY A 216 7.60 -28.29 5.12
C GLY A 216 8.18 -27.42 6.24
N LEU A 217 9.01 -26.44 5.86
CA LEU A 217 9.53 -25.39 6.74
C LEU A 217 9.56 -24.06 5.97
N VAL A 218 9.66 -22.94 6.68
CA VAL A 218 9.77 -21.61 6.06
C VAL A 218 11.18 -21.09 6.27
N LEU A 219 11.86 -20.80 5.17
CA LEU A 219 13.21 -20.23 5.15
C LEU A 219 13.14 -18.74 4.79
N ASN A 220 13.79 -17.90 5.58
CA ASN A 220 14.04 -16.50 5.25
C ASN A 220 15.22 -16.38 4.28
N SER A 221 15.17 -15.40 3.38
CA SER A 221 16.31 -14.98 2.57
C SER A 221 16.05 -13.58 2.02
N ASP A 222 17.06 -12.73 2.09
CA ASP A 222 17.13 -11.56 1.21
C ASP A 222 17.57 -11.99 -0.20
N TRP A 223 17.61 -11.02 -1.11
CA TRP A 223 18.26 -11.16 -2.41
C TRP A 223 19.52 -10.30 -2.47
N ALA A 224 20.62 -10.83 -3.01
CA ALA A 224 21.88 -10.11 -3.18
C ALA A 224 22.22 -9.89 -4.65
N GLU A 225 22.81 -8.72 -4.94
CA GLU A 225 23.44 -8.41 -6.22
C GLU A 225 24.96 -8.26 -6.04
N PRO A 226 25.77 -8.54 -7.07
CA PRO A 226 27.16 -8.11 -7.10
C PRO A 226 27.26 -6.59 -7.15
N LYS A 227 28.08 -5.99 -6.27
CA LYS A 227 28.33 -4.54 -6.25
C LYS A 227 28.84 -4.01 -7.60
N THR A 228 29.70 -4.79 -8.26
CA THR A 228 30.17 -4.58 -9.62
C THR A 228 29.80 -5.81 -10.45
N PRO A 229 28.74 -5.79 -11.28
CA PRO A 229 28.29 -6.98 -12.02
C PRO A 229 29.31 -7.60 -13.00
N THR A 230 30.38 -6.89 -13.33
CA THR A 230 31.51 -7.38 -14.13
C THR A 230 32.67 -7.94 -13.30
N SER A 231 32.64 -7.81 -11.97
CA SER A 231 33.65 -8.38 -11.07
C SER A 231 33.27 -9.83 -10.72
N SER A 232 34.11 -10.79 -11.09
CA SER A 232 33.93 -12.19 -10.70
C SER A 232 34.00 -12.39 -9.18
N GLU A 233 34.70 -11.52 -8.46
CA GLU A 233 34.75 -11.53 -6.99
C GLU A 233 33.43 -11.09 -6.36
N ASP A 234 32.81 -10.01 -6.86
CA ASP A 234 31.51 -9.51 -6.38
C ASP A 234 30.38 -10.49 -6.72
N VAL A 235 30.43 -11.13 -7.90
CA VAL A 235 29.49 -12.20 -8.28
C VAL A 235 29.63 -13.41 -7.36
N SER A 236 30.87 -13.84 -7.08
CA SER A 236 31.13 -14.93 -6.12
C SER A 236 30.71 -14.56 -4.69
N ALA A 237 30.77 -13.28 -4.32
CA ALA A 237 30.30 -12.77 -3.04
C ALA A 237 28.77 -12.82 -2.90
N SER A 238 28.03 -12.39 -3.93
CA SER A 238 26.56 -12.44 -3.90
C SER A 238 26.05 -13.88 -3.87
N GLU A 239 26.68 -14.80 -4.62
CA GLU A 239 26.33 -16.23 -4.57
C GLU A 239 26.62 -16.82 -3.17
N ARG A 240 27.82 -16.58 -2.61
CA ARG A 240 28.12 -16.99 -1.22
C ARG A 240 27.05 -16.50 -0.25
N TYR A 241 26.68 -15.23 -0.29
CA TYR A 241 25.67 -14.68 0.61
C TYR A 241 24.32 -15.42 0.53
N LEU A 242 23.83 -15.70 -0.68
CA LEU A 242 22.59 -16.48 -0.88
C LEU A 242 22.73 -17.89 -0.28
N GLN A 243 23.90 -18.52 -0.42
CA GLN A 243 24.17 -19.82 0.19
C GLN A 243 24.26 -19.72 1.74
N PHE A 244 24.74 -18.62 2.32
CA PHE A 244 24.76 -18.41 3.77
C PHE A 244 23.41 -18.09 4.40
N MET A 245 22.55 -17.33 3.72
CA MET A 245 21.20 -17.05 4.21
C MET A 245 20.29 -18.27 4.01
N LEU A 246 20.25 -18.79 2.78
CA LEU A 246 19.26 -19.77 2.34
C LEU A 246 19.82 -21.17 2.16
N GLY A 247 20.94 -21.30 1.44
CA GLY A 247 21.55 -22.59 1.10
C GLY A 247 21.91 -23.45 2.31
N TRP A 248 22.35 -22.81 3.40
CA TRP A 248 22.67 -23.43 4.69
C TRP A 248 21.52 -24.29 5.25
N PHE A 249 20.26 -23.96 4.95
CA PHE A 249 19.08 -24.76 5.32
C PHE A 249 18.37 -25.41 4.13
N ALA A 250 18.39 -24.78 2.94
CA ALA A 250 17.69 -25.28 1.76
C ALA A 250 18.43 -26.44 1.08
N HIS A 251 19.75 -26.39 0.98
CA HIS A 251 20.54 -27.39 0.27
C HIS A 251 20.47 -28.79 0.94
N PRO A 252 20.53 -28.91 2.29
CA PRO A 252 20.34 -30.20 2.95
C PRO A 252 18.98 -30.84 2.68
N ILE A 253 17.92 -30.02 2.57
CA ILE A 253 16.53 -30.50 2.47
C ILE A 253 16.15 -30.81 1.02
N PHE A 254 16.65 -30.03 0.04
CA PHE A 254 16.15 -30.06 -1.34
C PHE A 254 17.16 -30.56 -2.39
N VAL A 255 18.46 -30.69 -2.07
CA VAL A 255 19.49 -31.05 -3.07
C VAL A 255 20.08 -32.44 -2.84
N ASN A 256 20.77 -32.66 -1.73
CA ASN A 256 21.62 -33.86 -1.55
C ASN A 256 21.71 -34.41 -0.11
N GLY A 257 20.96 -33.87 0.87
CA GLY A 257 21.09 -34.24 2.28
C GLY A 257 22.10 -33.40 3.07
N ASP A 258 22.83 -32.49 2.40
CA ASP A 258 24.02 -31.83 2.94
C ASP A 258 24.09 -30.31 2.61
N TYR A 259 24.96 -29.58 3.31
CA TYR A 259 25.28 -28.16 3.13
C TYR A 259 25.99 -27.86 1.79
N PRO A 260 25.86 -26.64 1.21
CA PRO A 260 26.41 -26.31 -0.12
C PRO A 260 27.95 -26.35 -0.19
N ASP A 261 28.55 -26.79 -1.30
CA ASP A 261 30.02 -26.89 -1.46
C ASP A 261 30.76 -25.53 -1.33
N VAL A 262 30.14 -24.42 -1.76
CA VAL A 262 30.71 -23.07 -1.57
C VAL A 262 30.54 -22.56 -0.13
N LEU A 263 29.56 -23.13 0.60
CA LEU A 263 29.54 -23.08 2.04
C LEU A 263 30.84 -23.77 2.52
N LYS A 264 31.10 -25.04 2.15
CA LYS A 264 32.21 -25.86 2.71
C LYS A 264 33.60 -25.24 2.64
N ALA A 265 33.97 -24.62 1.53
CA ALA A 265 35.33 -24.16 1.31
C ALA A 265 35.81 -23.13 2.35
N GLN A 266 34.93 -22.24 2.83
CA GLN A 266 35.39 -20.99 3.44
C GLN A 266 35.63 -21.04 4.98
N ILE A 267 35.08 -21.99 5.73
CA ILE A 267 35.37 -22.21 7.16
C ILE A 267 36.64 -23.02 7.27
N GLN A 268 36.87 -23.96 6.34
CA GLN A 268 38.17 -24.58 6.19
C GLN A 268 39.23 -23.50 5.90
N GLN A 269 38.97 -22.57 4.97
CA GLN A 269 39.85 -21.45 4.66
C GLN A 269 40.05 -20.49 5.84
N VAL A 270 38.98 -20.06 6.52
CA VAL A 270 39.05 -19.13 7.67
C VAL A 270 39.77 -19.77 8.86
N ASN A 271 39.48 -21.03 9.19
CA ASN A 271 40.22 -21.76 10.24
C ASN A 271 41.69 -21.96 9.88
N GLN A 272 42.04 -22.10 8.59
CA GLN A 272 43.45 -22.13 8.14
C GLN A 272 44.15 -20.76 8.23
N GLN A 273 43.38 -19.66 8.25
CA GLN A 273 43.89 -18.30 8.42
C GLN A 273 43.99 -17.86 9.88
N CYS A 274 43.31 -18.55 10.80
CA CYS A 274 43.32 -18.27 12.23
C CYS A 274 44.30 -19.16 13.02
N SER A 275 44.79 -18.65 14.15
CA SER A 275 45.68 -19.40 15.07
C SER A 275 44.96 -20.47 15.90
N THR A 276 43.62 -20.48 15.85
CA THR A 276 42.71 -21.41 16.53
C THR A 276 41.48 -21.63 15.63
N THR A 277 40.76 -22.73 15.85
CA THR A 277 39.48 -22.97 15.17
C THR A 277 38.45 -21.94 15.64
N VAL A 278 38.09 -20.99 14.78
CA VAL A 278 37.12 -19.92 15.07
C VAL A 278 35.70 -20.27 14.62
N ALA A 279 35.55 -21.29 13.78
CA ALA A 279 34.24 -21.77 13.34
C ALA A 279 34.19 -23.29 13.16
N GLN A 280 33.13 -23.93 13.64
CA GLN A 280 32.92 -25.37 13.57
C GLN A 280 31.49 -25.66 13.11
N LEU A 281 31.28 -25.79 11.79
CA LEU A 281 30.05 -26.43 11.33
C LEU A 281 30.10 -27.91 11.69
N PRO A 282 29.05 -28.48 12.29
CA PRO A 282 29.00 -29.91 12.57
C PRO A 282 29.17 -30.72 11.30
N VAL A 283 30.02 -31.74 11.41
CA VAL A 283 30.20 -32.76 10.40
C VAL A 283 29.13 -33.81 10.66
N PHE A 284 28.12 -33.78 9.79
CA PHE A 284 27.14 -34.83 9.57
C PHE A 284 27.83 -36.22 9.30
N THR A 285 27.10 -37.33 9.09
CA THR A 285 27.65 -38.70 8.86
C THR A 285 28.00 -39.01 7.38
N GLU A 286 28.52 -40.19 7.00
CA GLU A 286 28.88 -40.44 5.57
C GLU A 286 27.66 -40.40 4.65
N GLU A 287 26.51 -40.58 5.26
CA GLU A 287 25.19 -40.37 4.75
C GLU A 287 24.91 -38.89 4.33
N GLU A 288 25.82 -37.89 4.51
CA GLU A 288 25.35 -36.54 4.97
C GLU A 288 26.28 -35.21 4.96
N LYS A 289 27.56 -35.05 4.47
CA LYS A 289 28.55 -33.93 4.87
C LYS A 289 29.14 -32.84 3.88
N SER A 290 29.67 -31.63 4.27
CA SER A 290 29.33 -30.50 5.22
C SER A 290 30.36 -29.28 5.16
N ILE A 291 30.05 -28.00 5.57
CA ILE A 291 30.91 -26.82 6.11
C ILE A 291 30.47 -25.33 5.69
N GLY A 292 30.86 -24.17 6.33
CA GLY A 292 30.44 -22.69 6.18
C GLY A 292 31.53 -21.62 5.71
N ASN A 293 31.63 -20.23 5.67
CA ASN A 293 31.07 -18.90 6.17
C ASN A 293 31.40 -17.64 5.21
N PHE A 294 30.81 -16.40 5.29
CA PHE A 294 31.13 -15.13 4.49
C PHE A 294 30.83 -13.74 5.23
N SER A 295 30.78 -12.55 4.55
CA SER A 295 30.51 -11.19 5.12
C SER A 295 29.66 -10.22 4.23
N LEU A 296 29.12 -9.11 4.77
CA LEU A 296 27.91 -8.41 4.24
C LEU A 296 28.10 -6.89 3.95
N HIS A 297 27.47 -6.35 2.89
CA HIS A 297 27.38 -4.92 2.54
C HIS A 297 26.00 -4.58 1.92
N VAL A 298 25.50 -3.34 2.13
CA VAL A 298 24.19 -2.86 1.63
C VAL A 298 24.37 -1.60 0.78
N ASP A 299 23.62 -1.48 -0.32
CA ASP A 299 23.65 -0.32 -1.22
C ASP A 299 22.90 0.89 -0.61
N PRO A 300 23.57 2.06 -0.46
CA PRO A 300 22.94 3.28 0.06
C PRO A 300 21.75 3.81 -0.76
N ALA A 301 21.60 3.41 -2.03
CA ALA A 301 20.53 3.87 -2.91
C ALA A 301 19.18 3.15 -2.71
N TRP A 302 19.14 2.06 -1.93
CA TRP A 302 17.90 1.31 -1.71
C TRP A 302 17.00 2.02 -0.68
N PRO A 303 15.67 2.15 -0.91
CA PRO A 303 14.80 2.84 0.03
C PRO A 303 14.74 2.10 1.37
N LYS A 304 15.06 2.82 2.45
CA LYS A 304 15.02 2.34 3.83
C LYS A 304 13.58 2.23 4.34
N THR A 305 13.41 1.51 5.45
CA THR A 305 12.12 1.37 6.15
C THR A 305 12.32 1.62 7.66
N ALA A 306 11.24 1.50 8.45
CA ALA A 306 11.31 1.58 9.91
C ALA A 306 12.18 0.47 10.57
N SER A 307 12.63 -0.52 9.80
CA SER A 307 13.70 -1.43 10.20
C SER A 307 14.97 -1.12 9.41
N ALA A 308 16.07 -0.88 10.14
CA ALA A 308 17.38 -0.60 9.56
C ALA A 308 17.92 -1.72 8.65
N TRP A 309 17.38 -2.93 8.78
CA TRP A 309 17.75 -4.11 7.99
C TRP A 309 16.90 -4.25 6.71
N ILE A 310 15.61 -3.84 6.75
CA ILE A 310 14.67 -4.07 5.64
C ILE A 310 14.71 -2.90 4.64
N HIS A 311 14.98 -3.22 3.38
CA HIS A 311 15.07 -2.26 2.27
C HIS A 311 14.08 -2.63 1.14
N VAL A 312 13.53 -1.63 0.44
CA VAL A 312 12.43 -1.85 -0.53
C VAL A 312 12.97 -2.19 -1.94
N VAL A 313 13.25 -3.48 -2.17
CA VAL A 313 13.79 -4.00 -3.44
C VAL A 313 12.86 -5.06 -4.10
N PRO A 314 11.68 -4.68 -4.65
CA PRO A 314 10.64 -5.65 -5.06
C PRO A 314 11.08 -6.63 -6.15
N TRP A 315 11.90 -6.19 -7.10
CA TRP A 315 12.43 -7.06 -8.17
C TRP A 315 13.37 -8.15 -7.64
N GLY A 316 13.91 -7.98 -6.42
CA GLY A 316 14.68 -8.99 -5.71
C GLY A 316 13.83 -10.23 -5.40
N LEU A 317 12.54 -10.07 -5.07
CA LEU A 317 11.63 -11.21 -4.86
C LEU A 317 11.51 -12.07 -6.12
N ARG A 318 11.36 -11.45 -7.30
CA ARG A 318 11.29 -12.20 -8.58
C ARG A 318 12.59 -12.97 -8.86
N ARG A 319 13.75 -12.34 -8.64
CA ARG A 319 15.06 -13.00 -8.81
C ARG A 319 15.24 -14.15 -7.82
N LEU A 320 14.91 -13.95 -6.55
CA LEU A 320 14.95 -14.97 -5.49
C LEU A 320 14.02 -16.15 -5.80
N LEU A 321 12.77 -15.90 -6.19
CA LEU A 321 11.83 -16.94 -6.62
C LEU A 321 12.37 -17.75 -7.81
N LYS A 322 13.02 -17.08 -8.77
CA LYS A 322 13.62 -17.74 -9.93
C LYS A 322 14.85 -18.57 -9.56
N PHE A 323 15.74 -18.05 -8.71
CA PHE A 323 16.87 -18.77 -8.13
C PHE A 323 16.40 -20.04 -7.38
N VAL A 324 15.46 -19.91 -6.44
CA VAL A 324 14.89 -21.04 -5.68
C VAL A 324 14.24 -22.07 -6.62
N SER A 325 13.60 -21.61 -7.69
CA SER A 325 12.99 -22.48 -8.71
C SER A 325 13.99 -23.22 -9.60
N GLN A 326 15.23 -22.74 -9.71
CA GLN A 326 16.29 -23.37 -10.51
C GLN A 326 17.19 -24.26 -9.66
N GLU A 327 17.57 -23.80 -8.48
CA GLU A 327 18.51 -24.49 -7.61
C GLU A 327 17.83 -25.65 -6.89
N TYR A 328 16.80 -25.34 -6.10
CA TYR A 328 16.16 -26.25 -5.14
C TYR A 328 14.95 -26.99 -5.72
N THR A 329 13.94 -26.28 -6.23
CA THR A 329 12.66 -26.96 -6.58
C THR A 329 12.64 -27.56 -7.97
N ARG A 330 13.40 -27.00 -8.92
CA ARG A 330 13.48 -27.42 -10.33
C ARG A 330 12.11 -27.63 -10.99
N ALA A 331 11.14 -26.78 -10.63
CA ALA A 331 9.72 -26.84 -10.99
C ALA A 331 9.00 -28.18 -10.65
N LYS A 332 9.52 -28.94 -9.67
CA LYS A 332 8.90 -30.17 -9.12
C LYS A 332 8.24 -29.95 -7.77
N ILE A 333 8.65 -28.91 -7.04
CA ILE A 333 8.12 -28.57 -5.71
C ILE A 333 7.50 -27.16 -5.78
N PRO A 334 6.22 -26.99 -5.40
CA PRO A 334 5.57 -25.69 -5.38
C PRO A 334 6.14 -24.78 -4.29
N ILE A 335 6.29 -23.50 -4.62
CA ILE A 335 6.77 -22.44 -3.73
C ILE A 335 5.59 -21.74 -3.06
N TYR A 336 5.65 -21.60 -1.73
CA TYR A 336 4.67 -20.88 -0.92
C TYR A 336 5.35 -19.67 -0.29
N ILE A 337 4.94 -18.44 -0.66
CA ILE A 337 5.47 -17.23 -0.01
C ILE A 337 4.75 -17.10 1.34
N ALA A 338 5.36 -17.66 2.39
CA ALA A 338 4.75 -17.87 3.71
C ALA A 338 4.89 -16.68 4.69
N GLY A 339 5.16 -15.49 4.15
CA GLY A 339 5.33 -14.24 4.88
C GLY A 339 6.08 -13.21 4.04
N ASN A 340 5.43 -12.12 3.66
CA ASN A 340 6.06 -10.96 3.05
C ASN A 340 5.33 -9.67 3.47
N GLY A 341 6.06 -8.59 3.71
CA GLY A 341 5.51 -7.35 4.28
C GLY A 341 6.60 -6.38 4.70
N VAL A 342 6.19 -5.23 5.25
CA VAL A 342 7.08 -4.11 5.59
C VAL A 342 6.63 -3.40 6.87
N PRO A 343 7.54 -2.97 7.75
CA PRO A 343 7.17 -2.19 8.93
C PRO A 343 6.90 -0.72 8.59
N THR A 344 5.99 -0.11 9.34
CA THR A 344 5.80 1.35 9.40
C THR A 344 6.26 1.86 10.77
N GLU A 345 6.70 3.13 10.77
CA GLU A 345 7.20 3.83 11.96
C GLU A 345 6.16 3.92 13.10
N PRO A 346 6.60 4.07 14.37
CA PRO A 346 5.70 4.25 15.51
C PRO A 346 5.10 5.66 15.62
N ILE A 347 5.47 6.59 14.74
CA ILE A 347 5.00 7.98 14.73
C ILE A 347 4.53 8.33 13.32
N GLY A 348 3.28 8.79 13.19
CA GLY A 348 2.66 9.17 11.92
C GLY A 348 1.20 8.70 11.82
N ASP A 349 0.62 8.79 10.62
CA ASP A 349 -0.68 8.18 10.35
C ASP A 349 -0.55 6.65 10.32
N HIS A 350 -1.13 5.98 11.30
CA HIS A 350 -1.09 4.52 11.42
C HIS A 350 -2.11 3.80 10.52
N ILE A 351 -3.05 4.53 9.92
CA ILE A 351 -4.16 4.00 9.12
C ILE A 351 -3.90 4.19 7.63
N ASN A 352 -3.43 5.36 7.19
CA ASN A 352 -3.14 5.66 5.79
C ASN A 352 -1.74 5.20 5.35
N ASP A 353 -1.48 3.90 5.49
CA ASP A 353 -0.17 3.27 5.27
C ASP A 353 0.19 3.07 3.78
N THR A 354 0.12 4.14 2.99
CA THR A 354 0.39 4.17 1.54
C THR A 354 1.71 3.50 1.14
N LEU A 355 2.77 3.64 1.94
CA LEU A 355 4.05 2.92 1.73
C LEU A 355 3.89 1.39 1.74
N ARG A 356 3.02 0.83 2.60
CA ARG A 356 2.71 -0.61 2.66
C ARG A 356 1.81 -1.03 1.50
N VAL A 357 0.85 -0.18 1.09
CA VAL A 357 0.04 -0.38 -0.12
C VAL A 357 0.96 -0.50 -1.35
N ASP A 358 1.89 0.43 -1.51
CA ASP A 358 2.83 0.46 -2.63
C ASP A 358 3.87 -0.67 -2.58
N TYR A 359 4.31 -1.06 -1.38
CA TYR A 359 5.12 -2.27 -1.18
C TYR A 359 4.36 -3.50 -1.68
N PHE A 360 3.15 -3.78 -1.18
CA PHE A 360 2.37 -4.95 -1.61
C PHE A 360 2.08 -4.92 -3.11
N ARG A 361 1.68 -3.77 -3.69
CA ARG A 361 1.44 -3.65 -5.12
C ARG A 361 2.67 -4.04 -5.96
N ARG A 362 3.87 -3.65 -5.52
CA ARG A 362 5.12 -3.95 -6.23
C ARG A 362 5.56 -5.40 -6.02
N TYR A 363 5.59 -5.91 -4.79
CA TYR A 363 6.05 -7.28 -4.50
C TYR A 363 5.09 -8.35 -5.05
N ILE A 364 3.77 -8.18 -4.94
CA ILE A 364 2.78 -9.11 -5.52
C ILE A 364 2.90 -9.14 -7.06
N ASN A 365 3.18 -7.99 -7.71
CA ASN A 365 3.39 -7.94 -9.15
C ASN A 365 4.69 -8.65 -9.58
N GLU A 366 5.76 -8.59 -8.79
CA GLU A 366 7.00 -9.32 -9.05
C GLU A 366 6.84 -10.84 -8.84
N ALA A 367 6.05 -11.28 -7.86
CA ALA A 367 5.62 -12.68 -7.73
C ALA A 367 4.75 -13.13 -8.93
N LEU A 368 3.81 -12.29 -9.38
CA LEU A 368 2.99 -12.56 -10.57
C LEU A 368 3.85 -12.69 -11.84
N LYS A 369 4.90 -11.88 -11.99
CA LYS A 369 5.88 -11.99 -13.08
C LYS A 369 6.69 -13.29 -13.00
N ALA A 370 7.11 -13.72 -11.81
CA ALA A 370 7.79 -15.02 -11.64
C ALA A 370 6.91 -16.19 -12.14
N VAL A 371 5.61 -16.17 -11.83
CA VAL A 371 4.64 -17.17 -12.33
C VAL A 371 4.41 -17.05 -13.84
N LYS A 372 4.13 -15.84 -14.35
CA LYS A 372 3.63 -15.64 -15.73
C LYS A 372 4.73 -15.55 -16.79
N LEU A 373 5.92 -15.07 -16.44
CA LEU A 373 7.03 -14.83 -17.37
C LEU A 373 8.17 -15.83 -17.18
N ASP A 374 8.50 -16.17 -15.93
CA ASP A 374 9.66 -17.03 -15.62
C ASP A 374 9.27 -18.49 -15.37
N THR A 375 7.98 -18.82 -15.45
CA THR A 375 7.38 -20.15 -15.23
C THR A 375 7.66 -20.78 -13.86
N VAL A 376 7.79 -19.94 -12.82
CA VAL A 376 7.99 -20.40 -11.44
C VAL A 376 6.67 -20.86 -10.83
N ASP A 377 6.65 -22.05 -10.22
CA ASP A 377 5.47 -22.64 -9.59
C ASP A 377 5.20 -22.03 -8.19
N VAL A 378 4.74 -20.78 -8.15
CA VAL A 378 4.29 -20.13 -6.91
C VAL A 378 2.80 -20.39 -6.69
N GLN A 379 2.47 -21.02 -5.57
CA GLN A 379 1.10 -21.43 -5.22
C GLN A 379 0.42 -20.51 -4.19
N SER A 380 1.17 -19.71 -3.42
CA SER A 380 0.59 -18.80 -2.42
C SER A 380 1.35 -17.49 -2.24
N TYR A 381 0.65 -16.46 -1.77
CA TYR A 381 1.22 -15.23 -1.21
C TYR A 381 0.54 -14.90 0.12
N ILE A 382 1.31 -14.95 1.22
CA ILE A 382 0.84 -14.71 2.59
C ILE A 382 1.46 -13.42 3.14
N ALA A 383 0.62 -12.46 3.52
CA ALA A 383 1.05 -11.19 4.10
C ALA A 383 1.55 -11.33 5.54
N ARG A 384 2.67 -10.68 5.87
CA ARG A 384 3.14 -10.41 7.25
C ARG A 384 2.79 -8.95 7.59
N SER A 385 1.84 -8.67 8.49
CA SER A 385 1.01 -9.57 9.33
C SER A 385 -0.48 -9.21 9.28
N LEU A 386 -1.36 -10.06 9.85
CA LEU A 386 -2.79 -9.75 9.95
C LEU A 386 -3.06 -8.48 10.79
N ILE A 387 -2.39 -8.39 11.93
CA ILE A 387 -2.48 -7.34 12.96
C ILE A 387 -1.06 -6.93 13.36
N ASP A 388 -0.89 -5.69 13.84
CA ASP A 388 0.35 -5.29 14.52
C ASP A 388 0.61 -6.23 15.72
N GLY A 389 1.89 -6.39 16.10
CA GLY A 389 2.30 -7.31 17.16
C GLY A 389 3.61 -6.90 17.82
N PHE A 390 4.14 -7.80 18.64
CA PHE A 390 5.48 -7.71 19.23
C PHE A 390 6.51 -8.26 18.23
N GLU A 391 7.44 -7.41 17.76
CA GLU A 391 8.38 -7.74 16.67
C GLU A 391 9.80 -8.04 17.19
N GLY A 392 9.89 -8.82 18.28
CA GLY A 392 11.18 -9.25 18.84
C GLY A 392 11.89 -8.15 19.62
N PRO A 393 13.22 -7.93 19.45
CA PRO A 393 13.98 -7.02 20.33
C PRO A 393 13.55 -5.56 20.23
N VAL A 394 12.92 -5.15 19.13
CA VAL A 394 12.36 -3.81 18.95
C VAL A 394 10.97 -3.62 19.59
N GLY A 395 10.43 -4.66 20.23
CA GLY A 395 9.15 -4.63 20.92
C GLY A 395 7.99 -4.24 20.01
N TYR A 396 7.20 -3.28 20.45
CA TYR A 396 6.07 -2.73 19.69
C TYR A 396 6.43 -1.51 18.83
N SER A 397 7.71 -1.13 18.71
CA SER A 397 8.11 0.09 17.96
C SER A 397 7.93 -0.04 16.44
N GLN A 398 7.97 -1.25 15.89
CA GLN A 398 7.67 -1.51 14.48
C GLN A 398 6.27 -2.08 14.32
N LYS A 399 5.52 -1.60 13.32
CA LYS A 399 4.15 -2.02 13.03
C LYS A 399 4.09 -2.73 11.68
N PHE A 400 3.79 -4.04 11.62
CA PHE A 400 3.70 -4.83 10.37
C PHE A 400 2.26 -5.12 9.89
N GLY A 401 1.26 -4.92 10.73
CA GLY A 401 -0.09 -5.39 10.49
C GLY A 401 -0.82 -4.69 9.36
N LEU A 402 -1.66 -5.43 8.64
CA LEU A 402 -2.76 -4.89 7.83
C LEU A 402 -3.79 -4.16 8.72
N HIS A 403 -3.93 -4.57 9.98
CA HIS A 403 -4.72 -3.88 11.00
C HIS A 403 -3.80 -3.28 12.07
N HIS A 404 -4.08 -2.04 12.45
CA HIS A 404 -3.44 -1.37 13.57
C HIS A 404 -3.97 -1.95 14.89
N VAL A 405 -3.09 -2.13 15.87
CA VAL A 405 -3.46 -2.46 17.26
C VAL A 405 -3.03 -1.31 18.17
N ASN A 406 -3.96 -0.79 18.97
CA ASN A 406 -3.62 0.14 20.04
C ASN A 406 -3.11 -0.65 21.26
N PHE A 407 -1.85 -0.45 21.62
CA PHE A 407 -1.17 -1.14 22.73
C PHE A 407 -1.28 -0.38 24.08
N GLU A 408 -1.78 0.86 24.07
CA GLU A 408 -2.12 1.61 25.28
C GLU A 408 -3.57 1.31 25.72
N ASP A 409 -4.46 0.98 24.77
CA ASP A 409 -5.81 0.50 25.06
C ASP A 409 -5.79 -0.94 25.61
N SER A 410 -6.26 -1.11 26.85
CA SER A 410 -6.48 -2.41 27.50
C SER A 410 -7.35 -3.38 26.69
N ASN A 411 -8.29 -2.89 25.87
CA ASN A 411 -9.14 -3.71 25.01
C ASN A 411 -8.45 -4.11 23.69
N ARG A 412 -7.24 -3.61 23.39
CA ARG A 412 -6.46 -3.96 22.19
C ARG A 412 -7.29 -3.87 20.90
N ALA A 413 -8.02 -2.76 20.73
CA ALA A 413 -8.83 -2.54 19.54
C ALA A 413 -8.01 -2.71 18.23
N ARG A 414 -8.62 -3.34 17.22
CA ARG A 414 -8.02 -3.53 15.88
C ARG A 414 -8.72 -2.65 14.85
N THR A 415 -7.96 -1.85 14.12
CA THR A 415 -8.46 -0.92 13.10
C THR A 415 -7.83 -1.22 11.73
N PRO A 416 -8.59 -1.44 10.64
CA PRO A 416 -8.01 -1.74 9.32
C PRO A 416 -7.26 -0.53 8.74
N LYS A 417 -6.04 -0.76 8.24
CA LYS A 417 -5.23 0.23 7.52
C LYS A 417 -5.54 0.19 6.02
N ALA A 418 -5.12 1.21 5.26
CA ALA A 418 -5.29 1.27 3.80
C ALA A 418 -4.78 0.00 3.08
N SER A 419 -3.70 -0.61 3.58
CA SER A 419 -3.17 -1.89 3.11
C SER A 419 -4.11 -3.07 3.27
N ALA A 420 -4.99 -3.11 4.29
CA ALA A 420 -6.02 -4.14 4.43
C ALA A 420 -7.04 -4.06 3.28
N TYR A 421 -7.59 -2.87 3.00
CA TYR A 421 -8.52 -2.65 1.90
C TYR A 421 -7.89 -2.98 0.54
N PHE A 422 -6.63 -2.55 0.33
CA PHE A 422 -5.88 -2.89 -0.88
C PHE A 422 -5.68 -4.40 -1.03
N TYR A 423 -5.22 -5.08 0.03
CA TYR A 423 -4.93 -6.51 -0.04
C TYR A 423 -6.21 -7.33 -0.24
N ALA A 424 -7.30 -7.02 0.48
CA ALA A 424 -8.61 -7.65 0.27
C ALA A 424 -9.07 -7.53 -1.20
N SER A 425 -8.91 -6.35 -1.81
CA SER A 425 -9.31 -6.15 -3.21
C SER A 425 -8.40 -6.87 -4.21
N VAL A 426 -7.12 -7.12 -3.88
CA VAL A 426 -6.24 -8.00 -4.66
C VAL A 426 -6.66 -9.47 -4.54
N ILE A 427 -7.14 -9.91 -3.37
CA ILE A 427 -7.64 -11.28 -3.16
C ILE A 427 -8.94 -11.50 -3.94
N GLU A 428 -9.92 -10.62 -3.78
CA GLU A 428 -11.19 -10.60 -4.52
C GLU A 428 -10.99 -10.72 -6.04
N LYS A 429 -10.02 -9.97 -6.57
CA LYS A 429 -9.70 -9.91 -8.01
C LYS A 429 -8.67 -10.94 -8.45
N ASN A 430 -8.18 -11.76 -7.52
CA ASN A 430 -7.10 -12.74 -7.69
C ASN A 430 -5.87 -12.18 -8.44
N GLY A 431 -5.39 -11.01 -7.98
CA GLY A 431 -4.28 -10.26 -8.58
C GLY A 431 -4.71 -8.94 -9.20
N PHE A 432 -4.10 -8.60 -10.34
CA PHE A 432 -4.29 -7.33 -11.06
C PHE A 432 -4.94 -7.58 -12.43
N PRO A 433 -6.28 -7.70 -12.51
CA PRO A 433 -6.96 -7.90 -13.78
C PRO A 433 -6.80 -6.67 -14.68
N PRO A 434 -6.60 -6.83 -16.00
CA PRO A 434 -6.81 -5.72 -16.94
C PRO A 434 -8.27 -5.26 -16.86
N GLN A 435 -8.55 -3.99 -17.12
CA GLN A 435 -9.93 -3.48 -17.14
C GLN A 435 -10.73 -4.15 -18.26
N VAL A 436 -11.60 -5.10 -17.89
CA VAL A 436 -12.50 -5.79 -18.84
C VAL A 436 -13.78 -4.98 -18.98
N SER A 437 -13.99 -4.39 -20.16
CA SER A 437 -15.21 -3.66 -20.52
C SER A 437 -16.37 -4.60 -20.87
N ASN A 438 -16.83 -5.38 -19.89
CA ASN A 438 -18.04 -6.18 -20.01
C ASN A 438 -19.27 -5.26 -20.15
N ARG A 439 -20.18 -5.60 -21.08
CA ARG A 439 -21.45 -4.91 -21.31
C ARG A 439 -22.62 -5.75 -20.78
N LEU A 440 -23.76 -5.07 -20.58
CA LEU A 440 -25.13 -5.57 -20.37
C LEU A 440 -25.48 -5.93 -18.91
N PRO A 441 -26.77 -5.84 -18.50
CA PRO A 441 -27.96 -5.43 -19.28
C PRO A 441 -28.54 -4.05 -18.89
N ALA A 442 -29.56 -3.58 -19.63
CA ALA A 442 -30.15 -2.26 -19.45
C ALA A 442 -30.94 -2.10 -18.12
N PRO A 443 -30.94 -0.90 -17.51
CA PRO A 443 -31.63 -0.64 -16.25
C PRO A 443 -33.16 -0.56 -16.41
N VAL A 444 -33.89 -0.95 -15.36
CA VAL A 444 -35.34 -0.80 -15.27
C VAL A 444 -35.68 0.66 -14.93
N MET A 445 -36.51 1.31 -15.76
CA MET A 445 -37.05 2.64 -15.44
C MET A 445 -38.02 2.56 -14.25
N PHE A 446 -37.84 3.48 -13.29
CA PHE A 446 -38.86 3.86 -12.32
C PHE A 446 -39.27 5.31 -12.60
N ASP A 447 -40.48 5.51 -13.09
CA ASP A 447 -41.05 6.85 -13.27
C ASP A 447 -41.37 7.46 -11.89
N LEU A 448 -40.73 8.59 -11.57
CA LEU A 448 -41.02 9.39 -10.38
C LEU A 448 -41.86 10.62 -10.77
N PRO A 449 -42.96 10.92 -10.05
CA PRO A 449 -43.86 12.01 -10.42
C PRO A 449 -43.28 13.39 -10.11
N VAL A 450 -43.54 14.36 -11.00
CA VAL A 450 -43.06 15.74 -10.91
C VAL A 450 -43.77 16.52 -9.79
N PRO A 451 -43.05 17.14 -8.83
CA PRO A 451 -43.65 18.01 -7.82
C PRO A 451 -44.15 19.34 -8.41
N SER A 452 -45.36 19.75 -8.03
CA SER A 452 -45.92 21.07 -8.35
C SER A 452 -45.21 22.21 -7.61
N LYS A 453 -45.01 23.36 -8.27
CA LYS A 453 -44.42 24.57 -7.64
C LYS A 453 -45.23 25.03 -6.43
N LEU A 454 -44.55 25.26 -5.31
CA LEU A 454 -45.08 25.99 -4.15
C LEU A 454 -44.87 27.51 -4.32
N PRO A 455 -45.64 28.37 -3.61
CA PRO A 455 -45.50 29.83 -3.70
C PRO A 455 -44.19 30.36 -3.09
N ASN A 456 -43.77 31.55 -3.52
CA ASN A 456 -42.62 32.25 -2.94
C ASN A 456 -42.93 32.76 -1.53
N LEU A 457 -42.01 32.53 -0.58
CA LEU A 457 -42.05 33.05 0.79
C LEU A 457 -40.97 34.15 1.00
N PRO A 458 -41.10 35.02 2.03
CA PRO A 458 -40.11 36.05 2.33
C PRO A 458 -38.76 35.49 2.79
N ALA A 459 -37.68 36.23 2.51
CA ALA A 459 -36.30 35.78 2.72
C ALA A 459 -35.91 35.47 4.18
N SER A 460 -36.66 35.95 5.18
CA SER A 460 -36.41 35.70 6.61
C SER A 460 -36.99 34.38 7.15
N GLU A 461 -37.90 33.74 6.41
CA GLU A 461 -38.65 32.56 6.89
C GLU A 461 -38.43 31.29 6.05
N VAL A 462 -37.50 31.33 5.09
CA VAL A 462 -37.05 30.12 4.39
C VAL A 462 -36.39 29.18 5.41
N PRO A 463 -36.92 27.96 5.67
CA PRO A 463 -36.24 27.01 6.54
C PRO A 463 -34.92 26.64 5.86
N SER A 464 -33.78 27.03 6.45
CA SER A 464 -32.50 26.83 5.76
C SER A 464 -32.29 25.36 5.48
N LYS A 465 -32.11 25.01 4.21
CA LYS A 465 -31.83 23.63 3.79
C LYS A 465 -30.53 23.12 4.42
N SER A 466 -29.58 24.01 4.76
CA SER A 466 -28.40 23.64 5.55
C SER A 466 -28.74 23.18 6.97
N LYS A 467 -29.78 23.73 7.62
CA LYS A 467 -30.24 23.24 8.93
C LYS A 467 -30.87 21.85 8.83
N VAL A 468 -31.59 21.55 7.76
CA VAL A 468 -32.16 20.21 7.52
C VAL A 468 -31.06 19.19 7.22
N VAL A 469 -30.03 19.57 6.45
CA VAL A 469 -28.83 18.75 6.23
C VAL A 469 -28.07 18.55 7.54
N TRP A 470 -27.84 19.61 8.33
CA TRP A 470 -27.20 19.52 9.64
C TRP A 470 -27.96 18.57 10.56
N GLN A 471 -29.28 18.76 10.74
CA GLN A 471 -30.12 17.88 11.56
C GLN A 471 -30.12 16.40 11.13
N LYS A 472 -29.85 16.11 9.85
CA LYS A 472 -29.72 14.72 9.36
C LYS A 472 -28.41 14.07 9.80
N PHE A 473 -27.32 14.85 9.90
CA PHE A 473 -25.98 14.34 10.16
C PHE A 473 -25.45 14.66 11.58
N SER A 474 -26.09 15.57 12.32
CA SER A 474 -25.67 15.99 13.67
C SER A 474 -25.86 14.91 14.76
N SER A 475 -26.47 13.78 14.41
CA SER A 475 -26.57 12.59 15.27
C SER A 475 -25.72 11.41 14.78
N GLN A 476 -24.96 11.58 13.69
CA GLN A 476 -24.01 10.59 13.19
C GLN A 476 -22.76 10.62 14.07
N THR A 477 -22.34 9.46 14.59
CA THR A 477 -21.10 9.36 15.36
C THR A 477 -19.87 9.50 14.45
N ASP A 478 -18.71 9.87 15.01
CA ASP A 478 -17.43 9.85 14.27
C ASP A 478 -17.20 8.51 13.57
N PHE A 479 -17.50 7.40 14.26
CA PHE A 479 -17.42 6.05 13.71
C PHE A 479 -18.33 5.84 12.49
N GLU A 480 -19.58 6.32 12.52
CA GLU A 480 -20.49 6.21 11.38
C GLU A 480 -20.17 7.19 10.24
N ARG A 481 -19.46 8.30 10.52
CA ARG A 481 -18.95 9.22 9.50
C ARG A 481 -17.74 8.62 8.78
N ASP A 482 -16.81 8.04 9.53
CA ASP A 482 -15.53 7.55 9.03
C ASP A 482 -15.58 6.08 8.56
N MET A 483 -16.74 5.42 8.72
CA MET A 483 -17.00 4.07 8.19
C MET A 483 -16.95 4.07 6.66
N TYR A 484 -15.98 3.32 6.11
CA TYR A 484 -15.76 3.22 4.68
C TYR A 484 -16.96 2.56 3.96
N PHE A 485 -17.59 3.30 3.04
CA PHE A 485 -18.69 2.77 2.23
C PHE A 485 -18.17 1.99 1.02
N TYR A 486 -18.45 0.69 0.98
CA TYR A 486 -18.08 -0.18 -0.13
C TYR A 486 -19.16 -0.17 -1.23
N GLY A 487 -18.77 0.22 -2.44
CA GLY A 487 -19.63 0.21 -3.62
C GLY A 487 -18.90 0.72 -4.86
N THR A 488 -19.63 0.85 -5.97
CA THR A 488 -19.14 1.46 -7.21
C THR A 488 -19.98 2.69 -7.55
N PHE A 489 -19.34 3.69 -8.15
CA PHE A 489 -20.06 4.76 -8.85
C PHE A 489 -20.79 4.20 -10.09
N PRO A 490 -21.80 4.92 -10.63
CA PRO A 490 -22.45 4.56 -11.89
C PRO A 490 -21.47 4.34 -13.06
N GLU A 491 -21.84 3.51 -14.04
CA GLU A 491 -20.98 3.19 -15.19
C GLU A 491 -20.63 4.42 -16.05
N ASP A 492 -21.49 5.45 -16.04
CA ASP A 492 -21.34 6.73 -16.72
C ASP A 492 -20.64 7.82 -15.87
N PHE A 493 -20.12 7.47 -14.69
CA PHE A 493 -19.44 8.42 -13.82
C PHE A 493 -18.14 8.98 -14.44
N LEU A 494 -18.07 10.30 -14.55
CA LEU A 494 -17.05 11.00 -15.31
C LEU A 494 -15.72 11.14 -14.55
N TRP A 495 -14.93 10.07 -14.52
CA TRP A 495 -13.54 10.11 -14.03
C TRP A 495 -12.66 11.00 -14.91
N GLY A 496 -11.95 11.94 -14.29
CA GLY A 496 -11.07 12.90 -14.96
C GLY A 496 -10.14 13.64 -14.01
N VAL A 497 -9.24 14.43 -14.60
CA VAL A 497 -8.35 15.38 -13.90
C VAL A 497 -8.45 16.77 -14.54
N SER A 498 -7.90 17.79 -13.88
CA SER A 498 -8.05 19.19 -14.31
C SER A 498 -6.78 20.03 -14.24
N SER A 499 -6.68 21.04 -15.11
CA SER A 499 -5.62 22.03 -15.18
C SER A 499 -6.16 23.45 -15.47
N SER A 500 -5.28 24.45 -15.50
CA SER A 500 -5.57 25.82 -15.93
C SER A 500 -4.44 26.37 -16.81
N ALA A 501 -4.79 27.20 -17.78
CA ALA A 501 -3.87 27.70 -18.80
C ALA A 501 -2.63 28.39 -18.20
N TYR A 502 -2.84 29.39 -17.34
CA TYR A 502 -1.74 30.15 -16.75
C TYR A 502 -0.81 29.29 -15.86
N GLN A 503 -1.35 28.27 -15.17
CA GLN A 503 -0.55 27.47 -14.23
C GLN A 503 0.31 26.39 -14.89
N ILE A 504 0.04 25.97 -16.13
CA ILE A 504 0.77 24.88 -16.79
C ILE A 504 1.34 25.19 -18.18
N GLU A 505 0.72 26.08 -18.99
CA GLU A 505 1.10 26.22 -20.40
C GLU A 505 2.50 26.80 -20.60
N GLY A 506 2.85 27.86 -19.86
CA GLY A 506 4.03 28.66 -20.15
C GLY A 506 3.91 29.38 -21.50
N GLY A 507 5.05 29.79 -22.07
CA GLY A 507 5.08 30.49 -23.36
C GLY A 507 4.25 31.77 -23.32
N TRP A 508 4.53 32.63 -22.33
CA TRP A 508 3.72 33.79 -21.98
C TRP A 508 3.68 34.88 -23.08
N ASP A 509 4.77 35.06 -23.82
CA ASP A 509 4.93 35.95 -24.98
C ASP A 509 5.07 35.17 -26.31
N ALA A 510 5.07 33.84 -26.25
CA ALA A 510 5.29 32.95 -27.38
C ALA A 510 4.19 33.07 -28.44
N ASP A 511 4.61 32.98 -29.72
CA ASP A 511 3.76 32.96 -30.91
C ASP A 511 2.64 34.03 -30.93
N GLY A 512 2.91 35.21 -30.36
CA GLY A 512 1.98 36.33 -30.36
C GLY A 512 0.85 36.26 -29.31
N LYS A 513 0.98 35.46 -28.25
CA LYS A 513 0.14 35.60 -27.05
C LYS A 513 0.24 37.04 -26.49
N GLY A 514 -0.89 37.59 -26.02
CA GLY A 514 -0.91 38.87 -25.31
C GLY A 514 -0.55 38.73 -23.81
N PRO A 515 -0.13 39.82 -23.14
CA PRO A 515 0.03 39.82 -21.70
C PRO A 515 -1.34 39.70 -21.00
N SER A 516 -1.38 38.89 -19.95
CA SER A 516 -2.50 38.75 -19.02
C SER A 516 -2.30 39.63 -17.78
N ILE A 517 -3.36 39.73 -16.97
CA ILE A 517 -3.26 40.31 -15.62
C ILE A 517 -2.36 39.49 -14.69
N TRP A 518 -2.13 38.21 -14.95
CA TRP A 518 -1.22 37.37 -14.17
C TRP A 518 0.24 37.61 -14.58
N ASP A 519 0.56 37.63 -15.87
CA ASP A 519 1.89 37.96 -16.40
C ASP A 519 2.40 39.26 -15.75
N ASN A 520 1.66 40.36 -15.98
CA ASN A 520 1.96 41.68 -15.43
C ASN A 520 2.05 41.72 -13.89
N PHE A 521 1.33 40.87 -13.17
CA PHE A 521 1.38 40.82 -11.70
C PHE A 521 2.62 40.08 -11.21
N THR A 522 3.01 38.97 -11.87
CA THR A 522 4.20 38.19 -11.48
C THR A 522 5.50 38.89 -11.83
N HIS A 523 5.55 39.64 -12.94
CA HIS A 523 6.73 40.45 -13.32
C HIS A 523 6.99 41.69 -12.43
N VAL A 524 6.11 41.97 -11.45
CA VAL A 524 6.33 43.03 -10.44
C VAL A 524 6.98 42.42 -9.18
N PRO A 525 8.22 42.80 -8.84
CA PRO A 525 8.94 42.22 -7.70
C PRO A 525 8.19 42.35 -6.37
N GLY A 526 8.18 41.28 -5.59
CA GLY A 526 7.52 41.19 -4.28
C GLY A 526 6.05 40.77 -4.30
N ASN A 527 5.40 40.66 -5.47
CA ASN A 527 4.02 40.16 -5.57
C ASN A 527 3.91 38.64 -5.39
N ILE A 528 4.93 37.88 -5.80
CA ILE A 528 5.01 36.41 -5.67
C ILE A 528 6.23 36.06 -4.80
N VAL A 529 6.14 34.97 -4.05
CA VAL A 529 7.28 34.39 -3.32
C VAL A 529 8.43 34.12 -4.31
N ASN A 530 9.68 34.41 -3.93
CA ASN A 530 10.89 34.38 -4.77
C ASN A 530 10.88 35.27 -6.03
N ASN A 531 9.76 35.93 -6.36
CA ASN A 531 9.46 36.53 -7.68
C ASN A 531 9.31 35.48 -8.81
N ASP A 532 8.78 34.29 -8.48
CA ASP A 532 8.49 33.25 -9.48
C ASP A 532 7.39 33.70 -10.48
N THR A 533 7.51 33.31 -11.76
CA THR A 533 6.61 33.72 -12.86
C THR A 533 6.00 32.53 -13.60
N GLY A 534 4.88 32.75 -14.30
CA GLY A 534 4.23 31.75 -15.17
C GLY A 534 4.91 31.55 -16.54
N ASP A 535 6.04 32.21 -16.80
CA ASP A 535 6.62 32.37 -18.14
C ASP A 535 6.94 31.04 -18.85
N VAL A 536 7.33 30.04 -18.06
CA VAL A 536 7.61 28.66 -18.50
C VAL A 536 6.62 27.66 -17.88
N ALA A 537 6.22 27.85 -16.61
CA ALA A 537 5.30 26.96 -15.90
C ALA A 537 5.68 25.46 -16.02
N CYS A 538 4.75 24.58 -16.41
CA CYS A 538 5.03 23.18 -16.75
C CYS A 538 5.50 22.98 -18.21
N ASP A 539 5.46 24.05 -19.03
CA ASP A 539 5.82 24.08 -20.44
C ASP A 539 4.88 23.21 -21.33
N SER A 540 3.62 23.06 -20.89
CA SER A 540 2.56 22.32 -21.61
C SER A 540 2.17 22.93 -22.96
N TYR A 541 2.60 24.17 -23.27
CA TYR A 541 2.50 24.73 -24.62
C TYR A 541 3.37 23.97 -25.63
N ASN A 542 4.56 23.53 -25.19
CA ASN A 542 5.52 22.78 -26.00
C ASN A 542 5.43 21.26 -25.78
N LYS A 543 5.10 20.80 -24.56
CA LYS A 543 5.07 19.38 -24.14
C LYS A 543 3.69 18.69 -24.27
N LEU A 544 2.95 19.05 -25.32
CA LEU A 544 1.56 18.61 -25.49
C LEU A 544 1.41 17.08 -25.65
N GLU A 545 2.34 16.43 -26.35
CA GLU A 545 2.29 14.97 -26.57
C GLU A 545 2.59 14.19 -25.29
N GLU A 546 3.49 14.73 -24.45
CA GLU A 546 3.80 14.21 -23.12
C GLU A 546 2.59 14.31 -22.18
N ASP A 547 1.87 15.44 -22.17
CA ASP A 547 0.64 15.60 -21.38
C ASP A 547 -0.47 14.65 -21.84
N ILE A 548 -0.67 14.50 -23.15
CA ILE A 548 -1.62 13.52 -23.71
C ILE A 548 -1.21 12.08 -23.33
N TYR A 549 0.09 11.77 -23.33
CA TYR A 549 0.61 10.48 -22.87
C TYR A 549 0.34 10.26 -21.37
N LEU A 550 0.55 11.26 -20.51
CA LEU A 550 0.29 11.18 -19.07
C LEU A 550 -1.21 10.95 -18.78
N LEU A 551 -2.10 11.68 -19.46
CA LEU A 551 -3.56 11.49 -19.35
C LEU A 551 -3.98 10.07 -19.80
N ARG A 552 -3.40 9.57 -20.89
CA ARG A 552 -3.60 8.18 -21.36
C ARG A 552 -3.11 7.15 -20.34
N ALA A 553 -1.92 7.36 -19.76
CA ALA A 553 -1.33 6.47 -18.75
C ALA A 553 -2.12 6.43 -17.44
N LEU A 554 -2.73 7.55 -17.04
CA LEU A 554 -3.64 7.64 -15.88
C LEU A 554 -4.99 6.95 -16.14
N GLY A 555 -5.36 6.72 -17.41
CA GLY A 555 -6.56 5.97 -17.81
C GLY A 555 -7.87 6.76 -17.75
N VAL A 556 -7.83 8.05 -17.40
CA VAL A 556 -8.99 8.94 -17.31
C VAL A 556 -9.83 9.00 -18.59
N LYS A 557 -11.10 9.36 -18.45
CA LYS A 557 -12.04 9.53 -19.58
C LYS A 557 -12.42 10.98 -19.84
N ASN A 558 -12.07 11.89 -18.94
CA ASN A 558 -12.35 13.31 -19.05
C ASN A 558 -11.08 14.11 -18.71
N TYR A 559 -10.84 15.20 -19.42
CA TYR A 559 -9.82 16.18 -19.04
C TYR A 559 -10.42 17.58 -19.05
N ARG A 560 -10.36 18.24 -17.89
CA ARG A 560 -10.82 19.62 -17.75
C ARG A 560 -9.65 20.59 -17.85
N PHE A 561 -9.65 21.45 -18.84
CA PHE A 561 -8.66 22.52 -18.96
C PHE A 561 -9.36 23.88 -19.11
N SER A 562 -8.59 24.96 -19.12
CA SER A 562 -9.10 26.29 -19.50
C SER A 562 -8.42 26.80 -20.76
N LEU A 563 -9.11 27.68 -21.49
CA LEU A 563 -8.48 28.47 -22.54
C LEU A 563 -7.80 29.69 -21.93
N SER A 564 -6.64 30.07 -22.47
CA SER A 564 -6.09 31.41 -22.27
C SER A 564 -6.75 32.36 -23.27
N TRP A 565 -7.62 33.24 -22.75
CA TRP A 565 -8.19 34.33 -23.54
C TRP A 565 -7.09 35.19 -24.19
N PRO A 566 -6.02 35.64 -23.50
CA PRO A 566 -4.94 36.39 -24.15
C PRO A 566 -4.08 35.58 -25.14
N ARG A 567 -4.07 34.24 -25.09
CA ARG A 567 -3.43 33.42 -26.15
C ARG A 567 -4.27 33.38 -27.43
N ILE A 568 -5.59 33.42 -27.33
CA ILE A 568 -6.51 33.40 -28.49
C ILE A 568 -6.75 34.82 -29.05
N PHE A 569 -7.08 35.79 -28.19
CA PHE A 569 -7.25 37.20 -28.51
C PHE A 569 -6.26 38.05 -27.67
N PRO A 570 -5.06 38.38 -28.19
CA PRO A 570 -4.04 39.16 -27.47
C PRO A 570 -4.48 40.53 -26.97
N THR A 571 -5.43 41.20 -27.65
CA THR A 571 -6.04 42.46 -27.18
C THR A 571 -7.32 42.24 -26.38
N GLY A 572 -7.71 40.97 -26.16
CA GLY A 572 -8.99 40.53 -25.65
C GLY A 572 -10.17 40.67 -26.63
N ARG A 573 -9.93 41.15 -27.86
CA ARG A 573 -10.97 41.41 -28.87
C ARG A 573 -10.80 40.52 -30.12
N ASN A 574 -11.91 40.27 -30.80
CA ASN A 574 -12.01 39.38 -31.96
C ASN A 574 -11.34 39.92 -33.24
N ASP A 575 -10.83 41.16 -33.24
CA ASP A 575 -9.98 41.71 -34.29
C ASP A 575 -8.51 41.25 -34.18
N SER A 576 -8.11 40.68 -33.03
CA SER A 576 -6.72 40.31 -32.72
C SER A 576 -6.36 38.83 -32.91
N ILE A 577 -7.27 38.00 -33.46
CA ILE A 577 -7.20 36.53 -33.42
C ILE A 577 -5.79 35.97 -33.72
N ASN A 578 -5.15 35.40 -32.71
CA ASN A 578 -3.90 34.67 -32.85
C ASN A 578 -4.18 33.23 -33.30
N ARG A 579 -3.71 32.90 -34.51
CA ARG A 579 -3.86 31.55 -35.08
C ARG A 579 -3.05 30.50 -34.32
N HIS A 580 -1.84 30.83 -33.85
CA HIS A 580 -1.01 29.87 -33.13
C HIS A 580 -1.66 29.41 -31.81
N GLY A 581 -2.32 30.33 -31.09
CA GLY A 581 -3.13 29.98 -29.92
C GLY A 581 -4.33 29.08 -30.25
N VAL A 582 -5.03 29.35 -31.36
CA VAL A 582 -6.15 28.52 -31.83
C VAL A 582 -5.67 27.13 -32.28
N ASP A 583 -4.53 27.06 -32.97
CA ASP A 583 -3.92 25.82 -33.45
C ASP A 583 -3.35 24.96 -32.31
N TYR A 584 -2.87 25.59 -31.22
CA TYR A 584 -2.53 24.89 -29.97
C TYR A 584 -3.75 24.19 -29.36
N TYR A 585 -4.86 24.92 -29.16
CA TYR A 585 -6.06 24.31 -28.57
C TYR A 585 -6.73 23.28 -29.49
N ASN A 586 -6.68 23.45 -30.82
CA ASN A 586 -7.08 22.39 -31.74
C ASN A 586 -6.23 21.12 -31.56
N ARG A 587 -4.89 21.23 -31.56
CA ARG A 587 -4.00 20.07 -31.31
C ARG A 587 -4.31 19.38 -29.98
N LEU A 588 -4.56 20.14 -28.90
CA LEU A 588 -4.93 19.58 -27.60
C LEU A 588 -6.28 18.84 -27.68
N ILE A 589 -7.31 19.46 -28.25
CA ILE A 589 -8.65 18.86 -28.35
C ILE A 589 -8.64 17.61 -29.23
N ASP A 590 -7.97 17.64 -30.38
CA ASP A 590 -7.84 16.51 -31.28
C ASP A 590 -6.99 15.38 -30.65
N GLY A 591 -5.95 15.75 -29.90
CA GLY A 591 -5.15 14.84 -29.07
C GLY A 591 -5.97 14.13 -28.00
N LEU A 592 -6.85 14.84 -27.28
CA LEU A 592 -7.75 14.24 -26.30
C LEU A 592 -8.78 13.30 -26.96
N VAL A 593 -9.46 13.78 -28.00
CA VAL A 593 -10.53 13.03 -28.70
C VAL A 593 -9.98 11.77 -29.36
N SER A 594 -8.83 11.84 -30.04
CA SER A 594 -8.16 10.67 -30.64
C SER A 594 -7.72 9.61 -29.61
N ASN A 595 -7.57 10.01 -28.35
CA ASN A 595 -7.24 9.12 -27.23
C ASN A 595 -8.47 8.65 -26.41
N ASN A 596 -9.69 8.96 -26.86
CA ASN A 596 -10.94 8.69 -26.15
C ASN A 596 -11.02 9.36 -24.77
N ILE A 597 -10.53 10.61 -24.69
CA ILE A 597 -10.64 11.48 -23.51
C ILE A 597 -11.54 12.66 -23.89
N THR A 598 -12.64 12.84 -23.17
CA THR A 598 -13.61 13.92 -23.41
C THR A 598 -13.07 15.26 -22.89
N PRO A 599 -12.97 16.30 -23.73
CA PRO A 599 -12.55 17.64 -23.30
C PRO A 599 -13.70 18.37 -22.59
N ILE A 600 -13.40 18.89 -21.39
CA ILE A 600 -14.28 19.77 -20.61
C ILE A 600 -13.60 21.15 -20.56
N VAL A 601 -14.14 22.14 -21.27
CA VAL A 601 -13.42 23.41 -21.50
C VAL A 601 -13.97 24.53 -20.61
N THR A 602 -13.06 25.15 -19.85
CA THR A 602 -13.34 26.36 -19.07
C THR A 602 -12.95 27.59 -19.88
N LEU A 603 -13.90 28.46 -20.19
CA LEU A 603 -13.66 29.67 -20.99
C LEU A 603 -12.81 30.70 -20.26
N TYR A 604 -13.03 30.89 -18.95
CA TYR A 604 -12.25 31.83 -18.15
C TYR A 604 -11.79 31.22 -16.82
N HIS A 605 -10.48 31.24 -16.59
CA HIS A 605 -9.85 30.80 -15.34
C HIS A 605 -8.85 31.86 -14.86
N TRP A 606 -9.37 33.03 -14.48
CA TRP A 606 -8.63 34.17 -13.89
C TRP A 606 -7.62 34.88 -14.84
N ASP A 607 -7.31 34.26 -15.98
CA ASP A 607 -6.46 34.76 -17.05
C ASP A 607 -7.17 35.79 -17.94
N LEU A 608 -7.31 37.03 -17.45
CA LEU A 608 -7.83 38.15 -18.26
C LEU A 608 -6.70 38.78 -19.11
N PRO A 609 -6.93 39.10 -20.40
CA PRO A 609 -6.00 39.93 -21.16
C PRO A 609 -5.82 41.30 -20.50
N GLN A 610 -4.57 41.75 -20.33
CA GLN A 610 -4.25 43.01 -19.67
C GLN A 610 -4.97 44.20 -20.35
N ALA A 611 -5.03 44.20 -21.69
CA ALA A 611 -5.72 45.20 -22.50
C ALA A 611 -7.25 45.29 -22.28
N LEU A 612 -7.84 44.37 -21.50
CA LEU A 612 -9.21 44.46 -20.98
C LEU A 612 -9.26 44.95 -19.51
N GLN A 613 -8.24 44.67 -18.72
CA GLN A 613 -8.09 45.25 -17.37
C GLN A 613 -7.78 46.76 -17.43
N ASP A 614 -7.01 47.20 -18.42
CA ASP A 614 -6.67 48.61 -18.65
C ASP A 614 -7.91 49.49 -18.94
N ILE A 615 -9.02 48.89 -19.38
CA ILE A 615 -10.33 49.55 -19.59
C ILE A 615 -11.34 49.28 -18.45
N GLY A 616 -10.84 48.85 -17.28
CA GLY A 616 -11.62 48.62 -16.05
C GLY A 616 -11.92 47.15 -15.71
N GLY A 617 -11.54 46.19 -16.57
CA GLY A 617 -11.71 44.76 -16.30
C GLY A 617 -13.15 44.39 -15.92
N TRP A 618 -13.32 43.49 -14.95
CA TRP A 618 -14.64 43.02 -14.51
C TRP A 618 -15.46 44.05 -13.71
N GLU A 619 -14.95 45.25 -13.44
CA GLU A 619 -15.77 46.39 -12.98
C GLU A 619 -16.51 47.06 -14.15
N SER A 620 -16.01 46.91 -15.37
CA SER A 620 -16.60 47.48 -16.59
C SER A 620 -17.65 46.55 -17.18
N THR A 621 -18.90 47.03 -17.27
CA THR A 621 -20.01 46.25 -17.88
C THR A 621 -19.79 45.87 -19.34
N LEU A 622 -18.84 46.52 -20.03
CA LEU A 622 -18.42 46.16 -21.40
C LEU A 622 -17.85 44.73 -21.49
N LEU A 623 -17.28 44.20 -20.40
CA LEU A 623 -16.76 42.83 -20.37
C LEU A 623 -17.84 41.76 -20.60
N ILE A 624 -19.13 42.07 -20.39
CA ILE A 624 -20.22 41.13 -20.67
C ILE A 624 -20.28 40.77 -22.16
N GLU A 625 -20.28 41.78 -23.04
CA GLU A 625 -20.35 41.57 -24.50
C GLU A 625 -19.00 41.13 -25.09
N LEU A 626 -17.87 41.54 -24.49
CA LEU A 626 -16.54 41.07 -24.92
C LEU A 626 -16.32 39.60 -24.58
N PHE A 627 -16.74 39.15 -23.38
CA PHE A 627 -16.69 37.74 -23.01
C PHE A 627 -17.70 36.90 -23.81
N ASP A 628 -18.87 37.45 -24.13
CA ASP A 628 -19.82 36.82 -25.06
C ASP A 628 -19.23 36.62 -26.46
N SER A 629 -18.56 37.63 -27.01
CA SER A 629 -17.85 37.54 -28.30
C SER A 629 -16.73 36.49 -28.30
N PHE A 630 -15.96 36.41 -27.21
CA PHE A 630 -14.94 35.36 -27.03
C PHE A 630 -15.54 33.96 -26.89
N ALA A 631 -16.61 33.80 -26.12
CA ALA A 631 -17.32 32.54 -25.99
C ALA A 631 -17.94 32.08 -27.31
N ASP A 632 -18.60 32.98 -28.05
CA ASP A 632 -19.20 32.71 -29.37
C ASP A 632 -18.16 32.17 -30.36
N PHE A 633 -16.98 32.79 -30.40
CA PHE A 633 -15.84 32.31 -31.19
C PHE A 633 -15.36 30.92 -30.74
N CYS A 634 -15.25 30.66 -29.44
CA CYS A 634 -14.84 29.36 -28.92
C CYS A 634 -15.87 28.25 -29.24
N PHE A 635 -17.16 28.56 -29.15
CA PHE A 635 -18.23 27.63 -29.50
C PHE A 635 -18.23 27.31 -31.00
N GLN A 636 -18.01 28.30 -31.86
CA GLN A 636 -17.87 28.10 -33.31
C GLN A 636 -16.64 27.25 -33.67
N THR A 637 -15.51 27.48 -33.00
CA THR A 637 -14.20 26.90 -33.37
C THR A 637 -13.98 25.50 -32.81
N PHE A 638 -14.51 25.21 -31.61
CA PHE A 638 -14.20 23.96 -30.87
C PHE A 638 -15.44 23.14 -30.47
N GLY A 639 -16.65 23.69 -30.57
CA GLY A 639 -17.89 23.04 -30.10
C GLY A 639 -18.35 21.85 -30.96
N ASP A 640 -17.69 21.60 -32.08
CA ASP A 640 -17.82 20.36 -32.84
C ASP A 640 -17.30 19.15 -32.04
N ARG A 641 -16.19 19.32 -31.31
CA ARG A 641 -15.53 18.31 -30.45
C ARG A 641 -15.83 18.49 -28.96
N VAL A 642 -15.96 19.72 -28.48
CA VAL A 642 -16.18 20.05 -27.06
C VAL A 642 -17.67 20.03 -26.69
N LYS A 643 -18.04 19.20 -25.70
CA LYS A 643 -19.44 18.97 -25.31
C LYS A 643 -19.79 19.39 -23.88
N PHE A 644 -18.80 19.80 -23.08
CA PHE A 644 -19.03 20.34 -21.73
C PHE A 644 -18.25 21.65 -21.59
N TRP A 645 -18.99 22.74 -21.46
CA TRP A 645 -18.46 24.09 -21.31
C TRP A 645 -18.66 24.63 -19.88
N ILE A 646 -17.67 25.33 -19.37
CA ILE A 646 -17.71 26.02 -18.07
C ILE A 646 -17.35 27.49 -18.34
N THR A 647 -18.21 28.46 -18.01
CA THR A 647 -17.91 29.86 -18.32
C THR A 647 -16.80 30.42 -17.42
N PHE A 648 -16.92 30.21 -16.11
CA PHE A 648 -15.99 30.72 -15.10
C PHE A 648 -15.52 29.60 -14.18
N ASN A 649 -14.20 29.56 -13.90
CA ASN A 649 -13.71 28.96 -12.68
C ASN A 649 -13.86 29.94 -11.50
N GLU A 650 -14.55 29.49 -10.47
CA GLU A 650 -14.61 30.08 -9.12
C GLU A 650 -14.81 31.61 -9.14
N PRO A 651 -15.97 32.12 -9.59
CA PRO A 651 -16.20 33.55 -9.72
C PRO A 651 -16.15 34.34 -8.40
N GLN A 652 -16.26 33.65 -7.26
CA GLN A 652 -15.99 34.24 -5.94
C GLN A 652 -14.51 34.60 -5.77
N VAL A 653 -13.57 33.82 -6.31
CA VAL A 653 -12.12 34.11 -6.22
C VAL A 653 -11.78 35.34 -7.06
N ILE A 654 -12.33 35.43 -8.28
CA ILE A 654 -12.24 36.64 -9.13
C ILE A 654 -12.69 37.86 -8.32
N ALA A 655 -13.94 37.83 -7.85
CA ALA A 655 -14.57 38.95 -7.17
C ALA A 655 -13.87 39.35 -5.86
N TRP A 656 -13.55 38.36 -5.01
CA TRP A 656 -13.13 38.60 -3.63
C TRP A 656 -11.62 38.64 -3.46
N VAL A 657 -10.88 37.71 -4.07
CA VAL A 657 -9.42 37.62 -3.92
C VAL A 657 -8.71 38.58 -4.89
N GLY A 658 -9.26 38.77 -6.09
CA GLY A 658 -8.75 39.70 -7.10
C GLY A 658 -9.12 41.18 -6.88
N TYR A 659 -10.41 41.47 -6.57
CA TYR A 659 -10.89 42.86 -6.42
C TYR A 659 -11.30 43.27 -4.98
N GLY A 660 -11.38 42.35 -4.02
CA GLY A 660 -11.68 42.67 -2.62
C GLY A 660 -10.42 42.78 -1.77
N LEU A 661 -9.66 41.69 -1.68
CA LEU A 661 -8.42 41.57 -0.91
C LEU A 661 -7.18 42.04 -1.68
N GLY A 662 -7.27 42.08 -3.02
CA GLY A 662 -6.15 42.34 -3.93
C GLY A 662 -4.94 41.45 -3.68
N ALA A 663 -5.17 40.19 -3.32
CA ALA A 663 -4.15 39.19 -3.11
C ALA A 663 -3.79 38.46 -4.43
N PHE A 664 -4.76 38.36 -5.35
CA PHE A 664 -4.57 37.93 -6.74
C PHE A 664 -4.68 39.15 -7.69
N PRO A 665 -4.32 39.01 -8.97
CA PRO A 665 -4.64 40.03 -9.97
C PRO A 665 -6.15 40.35 -10.01
N PRO A 666 -6.53 41.61 -10.26
CA PRO A 666 -5.68 42.76 -10.59
C PRO A 666 -5.15 43.56 -9.38
N ASN A 667 -4.99 42.95 -8.19
CA ASN A 667 -4.48 43.60 -6.97
C ASN A 667 -5.39 44.76 -6.46
N VAL A 668 -6.70 44.72 -6.78
CA VAL A 668 -7.65 45.76 -6.36
C VAL A 668 -8.17 45.47 -4.95
N LYS A 669 -8.22 46.52 -4.11
CA LYS A 669 -8.37 46.43 -2.65
C LYS A 669 -9.57 47.22 -2.12
N ASP A 670 -10.75 46.98 -2.70
CA ASP A 670 -12.04 47.42 -2.12
C ASP A 670 -12.89 46.20 -1.69
N PRO A 671 -12.72 45.66 -0.48
CA PRO A 671 -13.58 44.59 0.02
C PRO A 671 -15.01 45.07 0.36
N GLY A 672 -15.28 46.38 0.31
CA GLY A 672 -16.54 46.97 0.70
C GLY A 672 -17.63 46.89 -0.38
N SER A 673 -17.30 47.25 -1.63
CA SER A 673 -18.30 47.35 -2.70
C SER A 673 -17.97 46.59 -3.98
N THR A 674 -16.71 46.55 -4.40
CA THR A 674 -16.35 46.05 -5.73
C THR A 674 -16.55 44.54 -5.93
N PRO A 675 -16.28 43.62 -4.98
CA PRO A 675 -16.61 42.19 -5.12
C PRO A 675 -18.08 41.94 -5.48
N TYR A 676 -19.01 42.70 -4.93
CA TYR A 676 -20.43 42.56 -5.23
C TYR A 676 -20.79 43.07 -6.64
N LYS A 677 -20.16 44.17 -7.09
CA LYS A 677 -20.30 44.67 -8.48
C LYS A 677 -19.73 43.67 -9.49
N VAL A 678 -18.51 43.20 -9.26
CA VAL A 678 -17.80 42.22 -10.09
C VAL A 678 -18.58 40.90 -10.14
N GLY A 679 -19.03 40.38 -8.99
CA GLY A 679 -19.89 39.19 -8.93
C GLY A 679 -21.19 39.35 -9.73
N HIS A 680 -21.83 40.52 -9.68
CA HIS A 680 -23.02 40.81 -10.47
C HIS A 680 -22.74 40.90 -11.99
N ILE A 681 -21.57 41.40 -12.39
CA ILE A 681 -21.13 41.44 -13.79
C ILE A 681 -20.77 40.04 -14.28
N LEU A 682 -20.05 39.22 -13.50
CA LEU A 682 -19.75 37.82 -13.80
C LEU A 682 -21.02 36.98 -13.95
N LEU A 683 -22.02 37.15 -13.09
CA LEU A 683 -23.31 36.48 -13.22
C LEU A 683 -24.06 36.87 -14.50
N LYS A 684 -24.03 38.15 -14.90
CA LYS A 684 -24.59 38.62 -16.17
C LYS A 684 -23.85 38.06 -17.38
N ALA A 685 -22.51 38.06 -17.34
CA ALA A 685 -21.66 37.50 -18.37
C ALA A 685 -21.88 35.98 -18.54
N HIS A 686 -22.03 35.24 -17.43
CA HIS A 686 -22.41 33.83 -17.46
C HIS A 686 -23.77 33.63 -18.11
N ALA A 687 -24.81 34.35 -17.66
CA ALA A 687 -26.16 34.20 -18.20
C ALA A 687 -26.22 34.55 -19.70
N ARG A 688 -25.51 35.60 -20.14
CA ARG A 688 -25.41 35.96 -21.55
C ARG A 688 -24.74 34.86 -22.37
N VAL A 689 -23.58 34.37 -21.95
CA VAL A 689 -22.86 33.27 -22.62
C VAL A 689 -23.67 31.97 -22.62
N TYR A 690 -24.41 31.69 -21.54
CA TYR A 690 -25.33 30.56 -21.46
C TYR A 690 -26.39 30.64 -22.57
N HIS A 691 -27.07 31.79 -22.72
CA HIS A 691 -28.08 31.98 -23.77
C HIS A 691 -27.47 31.96 -25.18
N THR A 692 -26.30 32.56 -25.38
CA THR A 692 -25.55 32.44 -26.64
C THR A 692 -25.27 30.98 -27.01
N TYR A 693 -24.99 30.11 -26.03
CA TYR A 693 -24.88 28.66 -26.28
C TYR A 693 -26.22 27.99 -26.54
N ASP A 694 -27.24 28.29 -25.72
CA ASP A 694 -28.59 27.72 -25.77
C ASP A 694 -29.25 27.97 -27.14
N ASP A 695 -29.26 29.23 -27.57
CA ASP A 695 -29.96 29.72 -28.76
C ASP A 695 -29.25 29.35 -30.07
N LYS A 696 -27.91 29.38 -30.12
CA LYS A 696 -27.13 29.18 -31.36
C LYS A 696 -26.59 27.76 -31.53
N TYR A 697 -26.16 27.09 -30.45
CA TYR A 697 -25.27 25.94 -30.53
C TYR A 697 -25.81 24.65 -29.89
N ARG A 698 -26.64 24.70 -28.86
CA ARG A 698 -27.08 23.47 -28.16
C ARG A 698 -27.76 22.48 -29.11
N ALA A 699 -28.62 22.98 -30.00
CA ALA A 699 -29.37 22.14 -30.96
C ALA A 699 -28.48 21.48 -32.03
N SER A 700 -27.32 22.06 -32.37
CA SER A 700 -26.41 21.56 -33.40
C SER A 700 -25.19 20.81 -32.85
N GLN A 701 -24.77 21.14 -31.63
CA GLN A 701 -23.57 20.57 -30.99
C GLN A 701 -23.90 19.51 -29.93
N GLY A 702 -25.08 19.55 -29.32
CA GLY A 702 -25.52 18.59 -28.29
C GLY A 702 -24.85 18.74 -26.91
N GLY A 703 -24.14 19.84 -26.65
CA GLY A 703 -23.37 20.04 -25.41
C GLY A 703 -24.15 20.64 -24.24
N VAL A 704 -23.50 20.60 -23.07
CA VAL A 704 -23.94 21.26 -21.82
C VAL A 704 -23.03 22.44 -21.48
N ILE A 705 -23.56 23.43 -20.76
CA ILE A 705 -22.83 24.61 -20.31
C ILE A 705 -23.23 25.01 -18.89
N SER A 706 -22.25 25.39 -18.06
CA SER A 706 -22.45 25.79 -16.65
C SER A 706 -21.35 26.76 -16.17
N LEU A 707 -21.23 26.95 -14.86
CA LEU A 707 -20.10 27.62 -14.18
C LEU A 707 -19.61 26.74 -13.03
N CYS A 708 -18.35 26.89 -12.61
CA CYS A 708 -17.77 26.15 -11.50
C CYS A 708 -17.67 27.05 -10.25
N PRO A 709 -18.60 26.99 -9.28
CA PRO A 709 -18.47 27.76 -8.04
C PRO A 709 -17.37 27.17 -7.15
N ASN A 710 -16.76 28.00 -6.30
CA ASN A 710 -16.09 27.47 -5.10
C ASN A 710 -17.17 27.02 -4.10
N ILE A 711 -16.97 25.89 -3.43
CA ILE A 711 -17.93 25.18 -2.59
C ILE A 711 -17.32 24.63 -1.28
N ASP A 712 -16.38 25.38 -0.70
CA ASP A 712 -15.81 25.10 0.63
C ASP A 712 -16.89 24.76 1.67
N TRP A 713 -16.68 23.66 2.41
CA TRP A 713 -17.53 23.28 3.54
C TRP A 713 -17.10 24.00 4.81
N ALA A 714 -18.07 24.40 5.64
CA ALA A 714 -17.82 25.13 6.88
C ALA A 714 -18.76 24.67 7.99
N GLU A 715 -18.19 24.38 9.16
CA GLU A 715 -18.90 23.86 10.34
C GLU A 715 -18.84 24.84 11.52
N PRO A 716 -19.84 24.84 12.42
CA PRO A 716 -19.79 25.61 13.65
C PRO A 716 -18.67 25.08 14.56
N LYS A 717 -17.77 25.97 15.01
CA LYS A 717 -16.68 25.65 15.95
C LYS A 717 -17.16 25.02 17.27
N THR A 718 -18.42 25.25 17.64
CA THR A 718 -19.11 24.70 18.81
C THR A 718 -20.48 24.15 18.35
N PRO A 719 -20.60 22.85 18.07
CA PRO A 719 -21.80 22.22 17.50
C PRO A 719 -22.86 21.86 18.56
N GLU A 720 -23.16 22.79 19.48
CA GLU A 720 -24.21 22.64 20.53
C GLU A 720 -25.65 22.68 19.97
#